data_AF-A0A819C7U4-F1
#
_entry.id   AF-A0A819C7U4-F1
#
_cell.length_a   1.000
_cell.length_b   1.000
_cell.length_c   1.000
_cell.angle_alpha   90.00
_cell.angle_beta   90.00
_cell.angle_gamma   90.00
#
_symmetry.space_group_name_H-M   'P 1'
#
loop_
_entity.id
_entity.type
_entity.pdbx_description
1 polymer ?
#
loop_
_entity_poly.entity_id
_entity_poly.type
_entity_poly.pdbx_seq_one_letter_code
_entity_poly.pdbx_strand_id
1 'polypeptide(L)'
;MDQADITGNGINDIIICFQYGNTMLDSDPEGGKIIWLENPGKNTNKGLWKMHYVGKSTAMHRLKVGHFTQTKRWEILGLPIVSKPYDLLSPVPVLLFRQPDNIFNATEWPYEIINQQFFHLIHDATLFNDGGLDNILIASREGINWLYFNQNLTQWTIVHIGDGEKEQKQQTAYYGSAGICVGGVGNDSFAYMAAIEPFHGNVISVYTKNTNSSLGQIQWTRYVLDVYGYPDKNGQGPAHHLVCADFDKDGDDEFLVSLRGPSPNQGVYFYKPIDLSRGLFAKWKVSDDSAARIAVADFDNDNLLDFATISYYVLGYYTAENPSINIFYNRFAQKNLQAKNEIQVIKQNNELLFKVSRPNKALQYQELPFITIDGITLSLEIIPPNSSRQVDNNTYIKVLSGIIMWTDSSGESHESVNYSRTFVSEPRKVAPLEIHSDNNRITTESDGALLIVFKTLGGINNIHRVDDMEKLIVENSLPEYCSQETRQLDFQFVRYDQYDSRPYFQGLEFYNLKGFGINFADNDEPLCYMQLWTAGQGVNAGVHNHEKDKFCEVHVCIINGSGEGGMHYLSSSKQDYDPLTTPDSAFEKLVVPSFYEHGPLWDIDAQSKPVLRNDGTVVYPWHKWQAGINRSFNQSFDVWIAVEYNSQLSTINTAWSNESKPAFIPDM
;
A
#
# COMPACT_ATOMS: atom_id res chain seq x y z
N MET A 1 -26.93 0.81 9.82
CA MET A 1 -25.92 1.63 10.51
C MET A 1 -25.26 2.49 9.48
N ASP A 2 -24.88 3.70 9.84
CA ASP A 2 -24.08 4.62 9.05
C ASP A 2 -23.25 5.52 10.00
N GLN A 3 -22.44 6.43 9.49
CA GLN A 3 -21.63 7.33 10.31
C GLN A 3 -21.47 8.72 9.70
N ALA A 4 -21.38 9.75 10.55
CA ALA A 4 -21.13 11.13 10.16
C ALA A 4 -20.60 11.94 11.35
N ASP A 5 -19.93 13.06 11.10
CA ASP A 5 -19.54 14.02 12.15
C ASP A 5 -20.74 14.87 12.57
N ILE A 6 -21.63 14.30 13.39
CA ILE A 6 -22.87 14.96 13.82
C ILE A 6 -22.54 16.16 14.71
N THR A 7 -21.50 16.06 15.53
CA THR A 7 -21.08 17.14 16.45
C THR A 7 -20.27 18.26 15.79
N GLY A 8 -19.72 18.04 14.59
CA GLY A 8 -18.87 19.01 13.88
C GLY A 8 -17.48 19.12 14.48
N ASN A 9 -16.99 18.08 15.16
CA ASN A 9 -15.71 18.09 15.87
C ASN A 9 -14.56 17.40 15.11
N GLY A 10 -14.82 16.95 13.88
CA GLY A 10 -13.88 16.23 13.02
C GLY A 10 -13.78 14.73 13.29
N ILE A 11 -14.67 14.16 14.10
CA ILE A 11 -14.69 12.73 14.44
C ILE A 11 -16.08 12.15 14.17
N ASN A 12 -16.14 11.03 13.45
CA ASN A 12 -17.42 10.40 13.13
C ASN A 12 -18.14 9.83 14.35
N ASP A 13 -19.42 10.16 14.44
CA ASP A 13 -20.42 9.55 15.32
C ASP A 13 -21.12 8.38 14.60
N ILE A 14 -21.59 7.39 15.36
CA ILE A 14 -22.28 6.22 14.80
C ILE A 14 -23.79 6.46 14.78
N ILE A 15 -24.46 6.17 13.67
CA ILE A 15 -25.91 6.22 13.54
C ILE A 15 -26.44 4.79 13.37
N ILE A 16 -27.32 4.34 14.25
CA ILE A 16 -27.76 2.95 14.29
C ILE A 16 -29.26 2.83 14.54
N CYS A 17 -29.89 1.88 13.84
CA CYS A 17 -31.26 1.44 14.11
C CYS A 17 -31.26 0.17 14.97
N PHE A 18 -32.17 0.08 15.94
CA PHE A 18 -32.27 -1.05 16.86
C PHE A 18 -33.72 -1.33 17.26
N GLN A 19 -33.91 -2.33 18.11
CA GLN A 19 -35.24 -2.81 18.51
C GLN A 19 -36.06 -3.22 17.28
N TYR A 20 -35.47 -3.98 16.36
CA TYR A 20 -36.12 -4.37 15.11
C TYR A 20 -37.23 -5.42 15.31
N GLY A 21 -37.02 -6.36 16.24
CA GLY A 21 -37.70 -7.66 16.30
C GLY A 21 -36.72 -8.79 15.95
N ASN A 22 -37.19 -10.02 15.77
CA ASN A 22 -36.34 -11.16 15.40
C ASN A 22 -36.27 -11.34 13.88
N THR A 23 -37.38 -11.11 13.16
CA THR A 23 -37.48 -11.26 11.70
C THR A 23 -38.40 -10.21 11.09
N MET A 24 -38.42 -10.09 9.76
CA MET A 24 -39.38 -9.21 9.07
C MET A 24 -40.85 -9.60 9.33
N LEU A 25 -41.11 -10.84 9.74
CA LEU A 25 -42.46 -11.30 10.05
C LEU A 25 -42.88 -10.97 11.48
N ASP A 26 -41.94 -10.84 12.42
CA ASP A 26 -42.23 -10.57 13.84
C ASP A 26 -41.66 -9.23 14.35
N SER A 27 -41.38 -8.29 13.43
CA SER A 27 -40.81 -6.99 13.77
C SER A 27 -41.55 -6.32 14.93
N ASP A 28 -40.86 -5.61 15.82
CA ASP A 28 -41.50 -4.92 16.94
C ASP A 28 -42.27 -3.69 16.42
N PRO A 29 -43.61 -3.62 16.58
CA PRO A 29 -44.40 -2.45 16.16
C PRO A 29 -43.94 -1.14 16.82
N GLU A 30 -43.43 -1.21 18.06
CA GLU A 30 -42.90 -0.07 18.81
C GLU A 30 -41.40 0.15 18.59
N GLY A 31 -40.80 -0.70 17.76
CA GLY A 31 -39.39 -0.77 17.47
C GLY A 31 -38.92 0.09 16.30
N GLY A 32 -37.80 -0.35 15.71
CA GLY A 32 -37.12 0.32 14.61
C GLY A 32 -36.68 1.75 14.96
N LYS A 33 -36.18 1.90 16.19
CA LYS A 33 -35.67 3.16 16.73
C LYS A 33 -34.32 3.48 16.12
N ILE A 34 -34.05 4.76 15.91
CA ILE A 34 -32.79 5.31 15.42
C ILE A 34 -32.19 6.16 16.53
N ILE A 35 -30.90 5.95 16.78
CA ILE A 35 -30.08 6.77 17.66
C ILE A 35 -28.79 7.16 16.94
N TRP A 36 -28.16 8.23 17.40
CA TRP A 36 -26.74 8.46 17.17
C TRP A 36 -25.95 8.30 18.48
N LEU A 37 -24.73 7.78 18.36
CA LEU A 37 -23.80 7.53 19.44
C LEU A 37 -22.68 8.56 19.36
N GLU A 38 -22.56 9.38 20.39
CA GLU A 38 -21.56 10.44 20.48
C GLU A 38 -20.17 9.86 20.70
N ASN A 39 -19.27 10.11 19.74
CA ASN A 39 -17.89 9.66 19.81
C ASN A 39 -17.13 10.44 20.89
N PRO A 40 -16.61 9.77 21.95
CA PRO A 40 -15.93 10.44 23.05
C PRO A 40 -14.51 10.93 22.69
N GLY A 41 -14.03 10.62 21.47
CA GLY A 41 -12.67 10.86 21.01
C GLY A 41 -11.67 9.84 21.53
N LYS A 42 -10.36 10.13 21.40
CA LYS A 42 -9.26 9.20 21.71
C LYS A 42 -9.10 8.83 23.20
N ASN A 43 -9.87 9.42 24.10
CA ASN A 43 -9.74 9.17 25.54
C ASN A 43 -10.52 7.90 25.93
N THR A 44 -9.82 6.77 25.97
CA THR A 44 -10.35 5.43 26.26
C THR A 44 -10.99 5.28 27.65
N ASN A 45 -10.79 6.25 28.55
CA ASN A 45 -11.37 6.24 29.90
C ASN A 45 -12.79 6.83 29.98
N LYS A 46 -13.39 7.27 28.86
CA LYS A 46 -14.68 8.01 28.86
C LYS A 46 -15.96 7.15 29.00
N GLY A 47 -15.86 5.86 29.28
CA GLY A 47 -17.04 5.01 29.48
C GLY A 47 -17.83 4.75 28.19
N LEU A 48 -19.10 4.37 28.31
CA LEU A 48 -19.98 4.07 27.17
C LEU A 48 -20.29 5.35 26.36
N TRP A 49 -20.38 5.23 25.04
CA TRP A 49 -20.76 6.33 24.16
C TRP A 49 -22.17 6.82 24.52
N LYS A 50 -22.36 8.14 24.54
CA LYS A 50 -23.66 8.72 24.90
C LYS A 50 -24.65 8.51 23.75
N MET A 51 -25.82 7.97 24.08
CA MET A 51 -26.89 7.73 23.11
C MET A 51 -27.82 8.94 23.02
N HIS A 52 -28.18 9.31 21.80
CA HIS A 52 -29.10 10.41 21.51
C HIS A 52 -30.16 9.94 20.51
N TYR A 53 -31.44 10.17 20.82
CA TYR A 53 -32.56 9.67 20.01
C TYR A 53 -32.79 10.51 18.76
N VAL A 54 -33.04 9.84 17.63
CA VAL A 54 -33.33 10.48 16.33
C VAL A 54 -34.80 10.33 15.97
N GLY A 55 -35.36 9.12 16.05
CA GLY A 55 -36.72 8.83 15.62
C GLY A 55 -36.99 7.33 15.50
N LYS A 56 -38.14 6.95 14.92
CA LYS A 56 -38.44 5.53 14.67
C LYS A 56 -39.32 5.30 13.44
N SER A 57 -39.27 4.08 12.92
CA SER A 57 -40.30 3.50 12.05
C SER A 57 -40.28 1.98 12.22
N THR A 58 -41.44 1.33 12.28
CA THR A 58 -41.53 -0.13 12.42
C THR A 58 -40.66 -0.82 11.37
N ALA A 59 -39.91 -1.84 11.79
CA ALA A 59 -39.02 -2.61 10.92
C ALA A 59 -37.95 -1.78 10.17
N MET A 60 -37.48 -0.67 10.75
CA MET A 60 -36.31 0.09 10.27
C MET A 60 -35.12 -0.86 10.03
N HIS A 61 -34.59 -0.89 8.81
CA HIS A 61 -33.68 -1.95 8.36
C HIS A 61 -32.40 -1.45 7.70
N ARG A 62 -32.46 -0.31 6.98
CA ARG A 62 -31.30 0.40 6.43
C ARG A 62 -31.39 1.88 6.76
N LEU A 63 -30.22 2.52 6.83
CA LEU A 63 -30.06 3.95 7.05
C LEU A 63 -29.02 4.45 6.05
N LYS A 64 -29.19 5.69 5.58
CA LYS A 64 -28.15 6.44 4.87
C LYS A 64 -28.09 7.86 5.39
N VAL A 65 -26.89 8.34 5.71
CA VAL A 65 -26.66 9.74 6.12
C VAL A 65 -26.04 10.53 4.98
N GLY A 66 -26.47 11.77 4.81
CA GLY A 66 -25.97 12.64 3.75
C GLY A 66 -26.68 14.00 3.70
N HIS A 67 -26.57 14.64 2.56
CA HIS A 67 -27.09 15.95 2.21
C HIS A 67 -28.05 15.84 1.03
N PHE A 68 -29.31 15.50 1.33
CA PHE A 68 -30.29 15.09 0.32
C PHE A 68 -31.15 16.23 -0.20
N THR A 69 -31.45 17.23 0.63
CA THR A 69 -32.28 18.39 0.26
C THR A 69 -31.53 19.72 0.43
N GLN A 70 -30.41 19.69 1.16
CA GLN A 70 -29.56 20.84 1.49
C GLN A 70 -28.16 20.37 1.91
N THR A 71 -27.21 21.29 2.07
CA THR A 71 -25.78 20.99 2.30
C THR A 71 -25.22 21.47 3.65
N LYS A 72 -26.05 22.01 4.53
CA LYS A 72 -25.63 22.67 5.79
C LYS A 72 -25.74 21.78 7.02
N ARG A 73 -26.67 20.83 7.02
CA ARG A 73 -26.99 19.97 8.16
C ARG A 73 -27.05 18.52 7.70
N TRP A 74 -26.80 17.58 8.61
CA TRP A 74 -26.95 16.17 8.29
C TRP A 74 -28.42 15.79 8.14
N GLU A 75 -28.69 14.92 7.18
CA GLU A 75 -29.99 14.30 6.97
C GLU A 75 -29.84 12.79 6.97
N ILE A 76 -30.82 12.08 7.52
CA ILE A 76 -30.81 10.61 7.61
C ILE A 76 -32.03 10.08 6.85
N LEU A 77 -31.79 9.27 5.82
CA LEU A 77 -32.83 8.47 5.20
C LEU A 77 -33.06 7.19 6.01
N GLY A 78 -34.29 7.04 6.51
CA GLY A 78 -34.79 5.84 7.15
C GLY A 78 -35.48 4.91 6.16
N LEU A 79 -35.01 3.68 6.05
CA LEU A 79 -35.46 2.67 5.09
C LEU A 79 -35.91 1.38 5.80
N PRO A 80 -37.18 1.26 6.18
CA PRO A 80 -37.79 0.02 6.65
C PRO A 80 -37.91 -1.02 5.55
N ILE A 81 -37.81 -2.31 5.91
CA ILE A 81 -37.99 -3.41 4.96
C ILE A 81 -39.46 -3.80 4.80
N VAL A 82 -40.26 -3.70 5.85
CA VAL A 82 -41.72 -3.94 5.84
C VAL A 82 -42.42 -2.83 6.58
N SER A 83 -43.70 -2.60 6.30
CA SER A 83 -44.47 -1.53 6.97
C SER A 83 -44.99 -1.95 8.35
N LYS A 84 -45.21 -3.24 8.55
CA LYS A 84 -45.68 -3.85 9.80
C LYS A 84 -45.40 -5.36 9.81
N PRO A 85 -45.52 -6.03 10.96
CA PRO A 85 -45.27 -7.46 11.08
C PRO A 85 -46.23 -8.27 10.19
N TYR A 86 -45.75 -9.39 9.66
CA TYR A 86 -46.48 -10.29 8.76
C TYR A 86 -47.02 -9.66 7.47
N ASP A 87 -46.53 -8.47 7.07
CA ASP A 87 -46.97 -7.77 5.85
C ASP A 87 -45.81 -7.58 4.87
N LEU A 88 -45.75 -8.46 3.87
CA LEU A 88 -44.79 -8.39 2.77
C LEU A 88 -45.35 -7.69 1.53
N LEU A 89 -46.60 -7.19 1.56
CA LEU A 89 -47.33 -6.73 0.38
C LEU A 89 -47.59 -5.22 0.38
N SER A 90 -47.69 -4.59 1.55
CA SER A 90 -47.91 -3.16 1.64
C SER A 90 -46.61 -2.37 1.36
N PRO A 91 -46.71 -1.20 0.71
CA PRO A 91 -45.55 -0.35 0.50
C PRO A 91 -44.98 0.16 1.83
N VAL A 92 -43.69 0.43 1.84
CA VAL A 92 -42.94 0.89 3.01
C VAL A 92 -42.68 2.40 2.95
N PRO A 93 -42.66 3.10 4.10
CA PRO A 93 -42.32 4.50 4.13
C PRO A 93 -40.81 4.71 3.92
N VAL A 94 -40.43 5.65 3.08
CA VAL A 94 -39.08 6.25 3.06
C VAL A 94 -39.16 7.53 3.88
N LEU A 95 -38.35 7.63 4.93
CA LEU A 95 -38.37 8.76 5.87
C LEU A 95 -37.10 9.59 5.73
N LEU A 96 -37.21 10.90 5.89
CA LEU A 96 -36.07 11.81 5.95
C LEU A 96 -36.07 12.54 7.30
N PHE A 97 -35.10 12.23 8.15
CA PHE A 97 -34.85 12.93 9.42
C PHE A 97 -33.82 14.03 9.22
N ARG A 98 -34.00 15.18 9.85
CA ARG A 98 -33.12 16.35 9.71
C ARG A 98 -32.47 16.70 11.04
N GLN A 99 -31.16 16.94 11.02
CA GLN A 99 -30.43 17.37 12.20
C GLN A 99 -31.03 18.68 12.75
N PRO A 100 -31.45 18.71 14.03
CA PRO A 100 -31.93 19.94 14.67
C PRO A 100 -30.75 20.85 15.05
N ASP A 101 -31.04 22.12 15.29
CA ASP A 101 -30.01 23.09 15.69
C ASP A 101 -29.36 22.76 17.05
N ASN A 102 -30.10 22.12 17.95
CA ASN A 102 -29.58 21.63 19.23
C ASN A 102 -29.66 20.09 19.30
N ILE A 103 -28.62 19.44 18.80
CA ILE A 103 -28.52 17.97 18.75
C ILE A 103 -28.47 17.29 20.12
N PHE A 104 -27.90 17.94 21.14
CA PHE A 104 -27.64 17.31 22.44
C PHE A 104 -28.88 17.23 23.34
N ASN A 105 -29.86 18.10 23.10
CA ASN A 105 -31.09 18.19 23.89
C ASN A 105 -32.34 17.86 23.05
N ALA A 106 -32.17 17.40 21.81
CA ALA A 106 -33.27 17.02 20.95
C ALA A 106 -33.99 15.79 21.52
N THR A 107 -35.30 15.87 21.70
CA THR A 107 -36.12 14.71 22.07
C THR A 107 -36.36 13.78 20.90
N GLU A 108 -36.41 14.32 19.68
CA GLU A 108 -36.54 13.63 18.39
C GLU A 108 -36.05 14.59 17.30
N TRP A 109 -35.57 14.07 16.17
CA TRP A 109 -35.25 14.88 14.99
C TRP A 109 -36.50 15.18 14.17
N PRO A 110 -36.68 16.40 13.64
CA PRO A 110 -37.72 16.69 12.67
C PRO A 110 -37.64 15.73 11.47
N TYR A 111 -38.77 15.16 11.06
CA TYR A 111 -38.80 14.22 9.95
C TYR A 111 -40.03 14.39 9.05
N GLU A 112 -39.94 13.86 7.84
CA GLU A 112 -41.05 13.71 6.91
C GLU A 112 -41.02 12.34 6.23
N ILE A 113 -42.18 11.88 5.76
CA ILE A 113 -42.29 10.67 4.92
C ILE A 113 -42.24 11.14 3.47
N ILE A 114 -41.14 10.88 2.77
CA ILE A 114 -40.90 11.35 1.40
C ILE A 114 -41.51 10.42 0.34
N ASN A 115 -41.77 9.16 0.70
CA ASN A 115 -42.53 8.20 -0.11
C ASN A 115 -43.21 7.18 0.80
N GLN A 116 -44.42 6.73 0.47
CA GLN A 116 -45.10 5.62 1.18
C GLN A 116 -46.00 4.78 0.25
N GLN A 117 -45.77 4.87 -1.06
CA GLN A 117 -46.70 4.30 -2.05
C GLN A 117 -46.00 3.42 -3.07
N PHE A 118 -44.68 3.53 -3.20
CA PHE A 118 -43.96 2.92 -4.31
C PHE A 118 -43.15 1.69 -3.90
N PHE A 119 -42.33 1.81 -2.86
CA PHE A 119 -41.34 0.79 -2.53
C PHE A 119 -41.90 -0.35 -1.68
N HIS A 120 -41.44 -1.57 -1.94
CA HIS A 120 -41.68 -2.75 -1.10
C HIS A 120 -40.37 -3.49 -0.85
N LEU A 121 -40.19 -4.06 0.36
CA LEU A 121 -39.02 -4.89 0.69
C LEU A 121 -37.67 -4.20 0.40
N ILE A 122 -37.49 -2.96 0.86
CA ILE A 122 -36.21 -2.26 0.73
C ILE A 122 -35.15 -3.01 1.54
N HIS A 123 -34.18 -3.59 0.85
CA HIS A 123 -33.13 -4.38 1.47
C HIS A 123 -31.78 -3.68 1.47
N ASP A 124 -31.53 -2.82 0.49
CA ASP A 124 -30.28 -2.07 0.40
C ASP A 124 -30.44 -0.75 -0.35
N ALA A 125 -29.48 0.14 -0.15
CA ALA A 125 -29.38 1.38 -0.89
C ALA A 125 -27.93 1.84 -0.95
N THR A 126 -27.56 2.51 -2.04
CA THR A 126 -26.22 3.10 -2.19
C THR A 126 -26.30 4.58 -2.54
N LEU A 127 -25.38 5.36 -1.97
CA LEU A 127 -25.26 6.78 -2.22
C LEU A 127 -24.29 7.02 -3.36
N PHE A 128 -24.56 8.05 -4.14
CA PHE A 128 -23.60 8.60 -5.08
C PHE A 128 -23.82 10.12 -5.21
N ASN A 129 -22.79 10.84 -5.62
CA ASN A 129 -22.84 12.29 -5.80
C ASN A 129 -22.35 12.65 -7.21
N ASP A 130 -23.13 13.44 -7.94
CA ASP A 130 -22.86 13.88 -9.30
C ASP A 130 -22.43 15.37 -9.37
N GLY A 131 -21.88 15.89 -8.27
CA GLY A 131 -21.47 17.29 -8.11
C GLY A 131 -22.51 18.19 -7.44
N GLY A 132 -23.50 17.60 -6.76
CA GLY A 132 -24.65 18.29 -6.17
C GLY A 132 -25.08 17.72 -4.81
N LEU A 133 -26.39 17.63 -4.61
CA LEU A 133 -26.98 16.93 -3.46
C LEU A 133 -26.73 15.42 -3.59
N ASP A 134 -26.73 14.72 -2.46
CA ASP A 134 -26.56 13.28 -2.45
C ASP A 134 -27.77 12.59 -3.09
N ASN A 135 -27.49 11.66 -3.99
CA ASN A 135 -28.46 10.83 -4.68
C ASN A 135 -28.46 9.44 -4.06
N ILE A 136 -29.58 8.71 -4.18
CA ILE A 136 -29.69 7.35 -3.66
C ILE A 136 -30.26 6.40 -4.70
N LEU A 137 -29.60 5.25 -4.89
CA LEU A 137 -30.20 4.10 -5.56
C LEU A 137 -30.77 3.17 -4.49
N ILE A 138 -32.01 2.73 -4.67
CA ILE A 138 -32.71 1.84 -3.76
C ILE A 138 -32.90 0.48 -4.46
N ALA A 139 -32.44 -0.58 -3.80
CA ALA A 139 -32.71 -1.96 -4.19
C ALA A 139 -33.89 -2.49 -3.38
N SER A 140 -34.98 -2.77 -4.09
CA SER A 140 -36.25 -3.21 -3.54
C SER A 140 -36.93 -4.24 -4.45
N ARG A 141 -38.14 -4.64 -4.10
CA ARG A 141 -38.96 -5.52 -4.95
C ARG A 141 -39.26 -4.94 -6.33
N GLU A 142 -39.24 -3.63 -6.46
CA GLU A 142 -39.38 -2.90 -7.74
C GLU A 142 -38.09 -2.92 -8.58
N GLY A 143 -37.05 -3.63 -8.12
CA GLY A 143 -35.73 -3.65 -8.73
C GLY A 143 -34.85 -2.53 -8.22
N ILE A 144 -34.19 -1.81 -9.13
CA ILE A 144 -33.30 -0.69 -8.84
C ILE A 144 -34.00 0.60 -9.27
N ASN A 145 -34.07 1.56 -8.35
CA ASN A 145 -34.67 2.87 -8.62
C ASN A 145 -33.78 3.98 -8.04
N TRP A 146 -33.59 5.04 -8.82
CA TRP A 146 -32.90 6.25 -8.40
C TRP A 146 -33.90 7.21 -7.77
N LEU A 147 -33.68 7.55 -6.50
CA LEU A 147 -34.44 8.55 -5.75
C LEU A 147 -33.54 9.77 -5.53
N TYR A 148 -34.05 10.96 -5.85
CA TYR A 148 -33.32 12.22 -5.62
C TYR A 148 -34.26 13.39 -5.40
N PHE A 149 -33.74 14.45 -4.77
CA PHE A 149 -34.46 15.70 -4.61
C PHE A 149 -34.20 16.61 -5.81
N ASN A 150 -35.23 16.83 -6.62
CA ASN A 150 -35.15 17.74 -7.75
C ASN A 150 -35.25 19.19 -7.25
N GLN A 151 -34.12 19.88 -7.17
CA GLN A 151 -34.05 21.25 -6.65
C GLN A 151 -34.87 22.26 -7.48
N ASN A 152 -34.99 22.05 -8.80
CA ASN A 152 -35.76 22.95 -9.67
C ASN A 152 -37.27 22.84 -9.43
N LEU A 153 -37.74 21.63 -9.13
CA LEU A 153 -39.16 21.35 -8.86
C LEU A 153 -39.49 21.31 -7.36
N THR A 154 -38.47 21.42 -6.50
CA THR A 154 -38.57 21.30 -5.04
C THR A 154 -39.32 20.06 -4.57
N GLN A 155 -39.08 18.92 -5.23
CA GLN A 155 -39.80 17.67 -4.96
C GLN A 155 -38.90 16.44 -5.13
N TRP A 156 -39.25 15.37 -4.44
CA TRP A 156 -38.64 14.06 -4.62
C TRP A 156 -39.06 13.43 -5.96
N THR A 157 -38.10 12.88 -6.69
CA THR A 157 -38.30 12.21 -7.97
C THR A 157 -37.75 10.79 -7.90
N ILE A 158 -38.50 9.84 -8.47
CA ILE A 158 -38.09 8.44 -8.61
C ILE A 158 -37.93 8.15 -10.10
N VAL A 159 -36.77 7.61 -10.47
CA VAL A 159 -36.47 7.14 -11.83
C VAL A 159 -36.20 5.64 -11.76
N HIS A 160 -36.96 4.87 -12.53
CA HIS A 160 -36.74 3.43 -12.63
C HIS A 160 -35.50 3.13 -13.46
N ILE A 161 -34.65 2.22 -12.97
CA ILE A 161 -33.38 1.85 -13.62
C ILE A 161 -33.44 0.43 -14.16
N GLY A 162 -33.89 -0.51 -13.34
CA GLY A 162 -33.84 -1.92 -13.68
C GLY A 162 -34.85 -2.72 -12.89
N ASP A 163 -35.42 -3.72 -13.53
CA ASP A 163 -36.51 -4.54 -13.02
C ASP A 163 -36.10 -5.64 -12.03
N GLY A 164 -34.81 -5.98 -11.99
CA GLY A 164 -34.29 -7.08 -11.19
C GLY A 164 -34.72 -8.47 -11.65
N GLU A 165 -34.64 -9.43 -10.73
CA GLU A 165 -35.00 -10.83 -10.99
C GLU A 165 -36.53 -11.02 -10.94
N LYS A 166 -37.11 -11.66 -11.96
CA LYS A 166 -38.57 -11.85 -12.08
C LYS A 166 -39.00 -13.30 -12.30
N GLU A 167 -38.10 -14.16 -12.76
CA GLU A 167 -38.42 -15.52 -13.21
C GLU A 167 -38.71 -16.44 -12.03
N GLN A 168 -38.00 -16.26 -10.92
CA GLN A 168 -38.19 -17.08 -9.70
C GLN A 168 -39.41 -16.68 -8.86
N LYS A 169 -40.14 -15.62 -9.21
CA LYS A 169 -41.22 -15.02 -8.40
C LYS A 169 -42.28 -16.04 -7.94
N GLN A 170 -42.69 -16.95 -8.83
CA GLN A 170 -43.72 -17.94 -8.52
C GLN A 170 -43.25 -18.96 -7.47
N GLN A 171 -41.95 -19.23 -7.41
CA GLN A 171 -41.34 -20.20 -6.49
C GLN A 171 -40.97 -19.55 -5.15
N THR A 172 -40.49 -18.31 -5.15
CA THR A 172 -39.87 -17.69 -3.96
C THR A 172 -40.72 -16.60 -3.31
N ALA A 173 -41.75 -16.08 -3.98
CA ALA A 173 -42.47 -14.85 -3.63
C ALA A 173 -41.60 -13.57 -3.58
N TYR A 174 -40.30 -13.68 -3.87
CA TYR A 174 -39.35 -12.59 -3.97
C TYR A 174 -39.00 -12.33 -5.44
N TYR A 175 -38.85 -11.05 -5.79
CA TYR A 175 -38.48 -10.56 -7.11
C TYR A 175 -37.88 -9.15 -6.95
N GLY A 176 -37.31 -8.59 -8.01
CA GLY A 176 -36.58 -7.32 -7.96
C GLY A 176 -35.12 -7.50 -7.54
N SER A 177 -34.62 -6.56 -6.74
CA SER A 177 -33.22 -6.50 -6.31
C SER A 177 -33.13 -6.29 -4.79
N ALA A 178 -32.01 -6.68 -4.20
CA ALA A 178 -31.80 -6.63 -2.76
C ALA A 178 -30.43 -6.12 -2.32
N GLY A 179 -29.46 -6.03 -3.22
CA GLY A 179 -28.18 -5.39 -2.97
C GLY A 179 -27.79 -4.55 -4.17
N ILE A 180 -27.11 -3.43 -3.94
CA ILE A 180 -26.60 -2.59 -5.02
C ILE A 180 -25.32 -1.85 -4.65
N CYS A 181 -24.35 -1.83 -5.57
CA CYS A 181 -23.21 -0.92 -5.57
C CYS A 181 -22.98 -0.34 -6.96
N VAL A 182 -22.28 0.78 -7.01
CA VAL A 182 -21.90 1.49 -8.24
C VAL A 182 -20.39 1.35 -8.39
N GLY A 183 -19.93 0.94 -9.56
CA GLY A 183 -18.50 0.82 -9.87
C GLY A 183 -18.09 1.78 -10.97
N GLY A 184 -16.94 2.41 -10.77
CA GLY A 184 -16.24 3.22 -11.76
C GLY A 184 -15.36 2.39 -12.70
N VAL A 185 -15.13 2.90 -13.91
CA VAL A 185 -14.14 2.36 -14.86
C VAL A 185 -13.46 3.54 -15.55
N GLY A 186 -12.14 3.64 -15.43
CA GLY A 186 -11.35 4.78 -15.86
C GLY A 186 -11.88 6.12 -15.33
N ASN A 187 -12.33 6.99 -16.23
CA ASN A 187 -12.83 8.33 -15.86
C ASN A 187 -14.34 8.38 -15.58
N ASP A 188 -15.05 7.26 -15.70
CA ASP A 188 -16.49 7.18 -15.47
C ASP A 188 -16.74 6.55 -14.10
N SER A 189 -16.98 7.37 -13.08
CA SER A 189 -17.23 6.92 -11.69
C SER A 189 -18.57 6.19 -11.51
N PHE A 190 -19.40 6.12 -12.56
CA PHE A 190 -20.67 5.41 -12.56
C PHE A 190 -20.80 4.61 -13.86
N ALA A 191 -19.82 3.74 -14.12
CA ALA A 191 -19.74 2.94 -15.34
C ALA A 191 -20.71 1.75 -15.33
N TYR A 192 -20.89 1.11 -14.17
CA TYR A 192 -21.80 -0.02 -14.00
C TYR A 192 -22.43 -0.05 -12.61
N MET A 193 -23.49 -0.84 -12.45
CA MET A 193 -24.05 -1.19 -11.14
C MET A 193 -24.04 -2.71 -10.98
N ALA A 194 -23.52 -3.22 -9.86
CA ALA A 194 -23.65 -4.62 -9.48
C ALA A 194 -24.84 -4.81 -8.56
N ALA A 195 -25.57 -5.92 -8.70
CA ALA A 195 -26.78 -6.20 -7.96
C ALA A 195 -26.87 -7.64 -7.45
N ILE A 196 -27.48 -7.79 -6.28
CA ILE A 196 -27.96 -9.07 -5.73
C ILE A 196 -29.46 -9.14 -5.94
N GLU A 197 -29.96 -10.26 -6.46
CA GLU A 197 -31.36 -10.38 -6.86
C GLU A 197 -31.96 -11.75 -6.49
N PRO A 198 -33.19 -11.81 -5.93
CA PRO A 198 -33.95 -10.77 -5.21
C PRO A 198 -33.57 -10.74 -3.71
N PHE A 199 -34.52 -10.49 -2.78
CA PHE A 199 -34.28 -10.51 -1.32
C PHE A 199 -33.58 -11.80 -0.87
N HIS A 200 -32.41 -11.64 -0.22
CA HIS A 200 -31.49 -12.73 0.11
C HIS A 200 -31.30 -13.70 -1.07
N GLY A 201 -31.15 -13.18 -2.29
CA GLY A 201 -31.22 -13.98 -3.51
C GLY A 201 -30.00 -14.87 -3.78
N ASN A 202 -30.02 -15.50 -4.94
CA ASN A 202 -28.90 -16.29 -5.47
C ASN A 202 -28.37 -15.73 -6.80
N VAL A 203 -29.02 -14.73 -7.39
CA VAL A 203 -28.62 -14.17 -8.68
C VAL A 203 -27.72 -12.95 -8.46
N ILE A 204 -26.56 -12.96 -9.11
CA ILE A 204 -25.68 -11.80 -9.22
C ILE A 204 -25.79 -11.27 -10.64
N SER A 205 -26.09 -9.99 -10.77
CA SER A 205 -26.23 -9.32 -12.05
C SER A 205 -25.48 -8.00 -12.06
N VAL A 206 -25.23 -7.50 -13.26
CA VAL A 206 -24.68 -6.17 -13.51
C VAL A 206 -25.55 -5.43 -14.50
N TYR A 207 -25.64 -4.12 -14.33
CA TYR A 207 -26.30 -3.20 -15.22
C TYR A 207 -25.22 -2.31 -15.85
N THR A 208 -25.12 -2.35 -17.18
CA THR A 208 -24.12 -1.55 -17.92
C THR A 208 -24.81 -0.60 -18.90
N LYS A 209 -24.09 0.45 -19.30
CA LYS A 209 -24.57 1.46 -20.24
C LYS A 209 -23.69 1.51 -21.49
N ASN A 210 -24.29 1.81 -22.64
CA ASN A 210 -23.57 1.91 -23.92
C ASN A 210 -23.07 3.32 -24.23
N THR A 211 -23.59 4.35 -23.55
CA THR A 211 -23.28 5.76 -23.84
C THR A 211 -23.23 6.57 -22.56
N ASN A 212 -22.29 7.53 -22.51
CA ASN A 212 -22.23 8.52 -21.45
C ASN A 212 -23.31 9.59 -21.71
N SER A 213 -24.43 9.46 -21.00
CA SER A 213 -25.56 10.41 -21.00
C SER A 213 -25.94 10.72 -19.55
N SER A 214 -26.85 11.68 -19.34
CA SER A 214 -27.38 11.92 -17.99
C SER A 214 -28.07 10.65 -17.45
N LEU A 215 -27.94 10.36 -16.15
CA LEU A 215 -28.43 9.14 -15.50
C LEU A 215 -29.87 8.78 -15.86
N GLY A 216 -30.77 9.76 -15.90
CA GLY A 216 -32.18 9.54 -16.23
C GLY A 216 -32.47 9.28 -17.71
N GLN A 217 -31.47 9.41 -18.59
CA GLN A 217 -31.56 9.12 -20.03
C GLN A 217 -30.76 7.87 -20.41
N ILE A 218 -29.94 7.35 -19.49
CA ILE A 218 -29.16 6.14 -19.74
C ILE A 218 -30.10 4.94 -19.81
N GLN A 219 -30.02 4.22 -20.92
CA GLN A 219 -30.62 2.89 -21.01
C GLN A 219 -29.64 1.87 -20.44
N TRP A 220 -30.00 1.30 -19.30
CA TRP A 220 -29.23 0.25 -18.64
C TRP A 220 -29.59 -1.13 -19.18
N THR A 221 -28.58 -1.96 -19.41
CA THR A 221 -28.75 -3.35 -19.85
C THR A 221 -28.34 -4.29 -18.72
N ARG A 222 -29.26 -5.16 -18.30
CA ARG A 222 -29.02 -6.17 -17.26
C ARG A 222 -28.34 -7.41 -17.84
N TYR A 223 -27.24 -7.83 -17.24
CA TYR A 223 -26.57 -9.10 -17.49
C TYR A 223 -26.54 -9.92 -16.22
N VAL A 224 -27.02 -11.17 -16.28
CA VAL A 224 -26.82 -12.13 -15.18
C VAL A 224 -25.42 -12.70 -15.29
N LEU A 225 -24.62 -12.56 -14.23
CA LEU A 225 -23.27 -13.11 -14.17
C LEU A 225 -23.28 -14.51 -13.59
N ASP A 226 -24.03 -14.72 -12.50
CA ASP A 226 -24.02 -15.98 -11.76
C ASP A 226 -25.35 -16.27 -11.05
N VAL A 227 -25.59 -17.56 -10.82
CA VAL A 227 -26.70 -18.07 -10.01
C VAL A 227 -26.16 -19.09 -8.99
N TYR A 228 -26.12 -18.70 -7.72
CA TYR A 228 -25.51 -19.47 -6.64
C TYR A 228 -26.48 -20.46 -5.98
N GLY A 229 -26.56 -21.66 -6.56
CA GLY A 229 -27.43 -22.74 -6.07
C GLY A 229 -28.91 -22.45 -6.29
N TYR A 230 -29.77 -23.18 -5.59
CA TYR A 230 -31.23 -22.97 -5.64
C TYR A 230 -31.71 -22.24 -4.38
N PRO A 231 -32.79 -21.44 -4.48
CA PRO A 231 -33.44 -20.89 -3.30
C PRO A 231 -33.88 -22.00 -2.33
N ASP A 232 -33.77 -21.73 -1.04
CA ASP A 232 -34.21 -22.63 0.03
C ASP A 232 -35.76 -22.71 0.10
N LYS A 233 -36.26 -23.47 1.09
CA LYS A 233 -37.71 -23.63 1.31
C LYS A 233 -38.45 -22.32 1.61
N ASN A 234 -37.74 -21.27 2.01
CA ASN A 234 -38.28 -19.94 2.28
C ASN A 234 -38.09 -19.00 1.08
N GLY A 235 -37.60 -19.50 -0.05
CA GLY A 235 -37.35 -18.71 -1.26
C GLY A 235 -36.08 -17.88 -1.22
N GLN A 236 -35.14 -18.17 -0.31
CA GLN A 236 -33.91 -17.39 -0.13
C GLN A 236 -32.68 -18.16 -0.63
N GLY A 237 -31.77 -17.46 -1.28
CA GLY A 237 -30.41 -17.89 -1.59
C GLY A 237 -29.35 -17.40 -0.60
N PRO A 238 -28.06 -17.50 -0.99
CA PRO A 238 -26.92 -17.23 -0.14
C PRO A 238 -26.42 -15.77 -0.20
N ALA A 239 -26.76 -14.97 -1.21
CA ALA A 239 -26.17 -13.64 -1.37
C ALA A 239 -26.83 -12.62 -0.44
N HIS A 240 -26.02 -11.75 0.18
CA HIS A 240 -26.54 -10.78 1.16
C HIS A 240 -26.03 -9.34 0.99
N HIS A 241 -24.78 -9.13 0.61
CA HIS A 241 -24.19 -7.81 0.47
C HIS A 241 -23.16 -7.79 -0.66
N LEU A 242 -22.95 -6.61 -1.25
CA LEU A 242 -21.87 -6.37 -2.19
C LEU A 242 -21.31 -4.97 -2.00
N VAL A 243 -20.07 -4.77 -2.44
CA VAL A 243 -19.35 -3.49 -2.38
C VAL A 243 -18.52 -3.37 -3.66
N CYS A 244 -18.43 -2.15 -4.18
CA CYS A 244 -17.61 -1.81 -5.34
C CYS A 244 -16.41 -0.98 -4.84
N ALA A 245 -15.20 -1.31 -5.29
CA ALA A 245 -13.99 -0.56 -5.00
C ALA A 245 -12.83 -1.01 -5.91
N ASP A 246 -11.85 -0.13 -6.11
CA ASP A 246 -10.60 -0.40 -6.83
C ASP A 246 -9.60 -1.16 -5.93
N PHE A 247 -9.66 -2.50 -5.95
CA PHE A 247 -8.82 -3.35 -5.12
C PHE A 247 -7.45 -3.59 -5.74
N ASP A 248 -7.32 -3.52 -7.07
CA ASP A 248 -6.03 -3.74 -7.77
C ASP A 248 -5.30 -2.45 -8.18
N LYS A 249 -5.90 -1.28 -7.93
CA LYS A 249 -5.37 0.05 -8.21
C LYS A 249 -5.14 0.35 -9.68
N ASP A 250 -5.88 -0.28 -10.58
CA ASP A 250 -5.78 0.03 -12.00
C ASP A 250 -6.73 1.14 -12.47
N GLY A 251 -7.55 1.69 -11.56
CA GLY A 251 -8.53 2.74 -11.82
C GLY A 251 -9.91 2.24 -12.21
N ASP A 252 -10.12 0.92 -12.25
CA ASP A 252 -11.43 0.30 -12.41
C ASP A 252 -11.89 -0.29 -11.09
N ASP A 253 -13.13 -0.01 -10.67
CA ASP A 253 -13.69 -0.66 -9.49
C ASP A 253 -14.03 -2.11 -9.82
N GLU A 254 -13.55 -3.04 -9.00
CA GLU A 254 -14.13 -4.38 -8.88
C GLU A 254 -15.34 -4.35 -7.96
N PHE A 255 -16.01 -5.50 -7.86
CA PHE A 255 -16.95 -5.69 -6.77
C PHE A 255 -16.76 -7.03 -6.07
N LEU A 256 -17.01 -6.99 -4.76
CA LEU A 256 -17.09 -8.17 -3.91
C LEU A 256 -18.55 -8.52 -3.63
N VAL A 257 -18.85 -9.82 -3.60
CA VAL A 257 -20.15 -10.36 -3.20
C VAL A 257 -19.98 -11.24 -1.98
N SER A 258 -20.76 -10.98 -0.92
CA SER A 258 -20.79 -11.78 0.30
C SER A 258 -21.89 -12.85 0.22
N LEU A 259 -21.48 -14.11 0.38
CA LEU A 259 -22.38 -15.26 0.44
C LEU A 259 -22.42 -15.81 1.87
N ARG A 260 -23.61 -15.79 2.47
CA ARG A 260 -23.84 -16.25 3.83
C ARG A 260 -23.68 -17.76 4.00
N GLY A 261 -23.92 -18.54 2.95
CA GLY A 261 -23.88 -20.01 2.98
C GLY A 261 -25.25 -20.67 2.79
N PRO A 262 -25.30 -22.01 2.82
CA PRO A 262 -24.21 -22.92 3.19
C PRO A 262 -23.19 -23.18 2.07
N SER A 263 -22.05 -23.79 2.44
CA SER A 263 -21.07 -24.32 1.48
C SER A 263 -21.75 -25.30 0.48
N PRO A 264 -21.42 -25.26 -0.82
CA PRO A 264 -20.32 -24.52 -1.46
C PRO A 264 -20.62 -23.04 -1.77
N ASN A 265 -21.87 -22.59 -1.63
CA ASN A 265 -22.29 -21.20 -1.91
C ASN A 265 -22.12 -20.30 -0.68
N GLN A 266 -20.91 -20.30 -0.13
CA GLN A 266 -20.48 -19.54 1.03
C GLN A 266 -19.14 -18.88 0.71
N GLY A 267 -18.87 -17.71 1.28
CA GLY A 267 -17.61 -17.02 1.08
C GLY A 267 -17.75 -15.60 0.59
N VAL A 268 -16.64 -15.08 0.07
CA VAL A 268 -16.61 -13.84 -0.70
C VAL A 268 -16.09 -14.13 -2.10
N TYR A 269 -16.79 -13.59 -3.09
CA TYR A 269 -16.39 -13.64 -4.50
C TYR A 269 -16.00 -12.26 -4.99
N PHE A 270 -14.92 -12.20 -5.75
CA PHE A 270 -14.36 -11.00 -6.37
C PHE A 270 -14.64 -11.02 -7.87
N TYR A 271 -15.08 -9.90 -8.42
CA TYR A 271 -15.41 -9.74 -9.84
C TYR A 271 -14.69 -8.55 -10.45
N LYS A 272 -13.89 -8.79 -11.49
CA LYS A 272 -13.17 -7.75 -12.26
C LYS A 272 -13.88 -7.48 -13.58
N PRO A 273 -14.26 -6.23 -13.90
CA PRO A 273 -14.76 -5.89 -15.24
C PRO A 273 -13.71 -6.20 -16.32
N ILE A 274 -14.14 -6.85 -17.40
CA ILE A 274 -13.29 -7.16 -18.57
C ILE A 274 -13.81 -6.44 -19.81
N ASP A 275 -15.13 -6.47 -20.03
CA ASP A 275 -15.80 -5.76 -21.12
C ASP A 275 -17.25 -5.43 -20.73
N LEU A 276 -17.47 -4.19 -20.28
CA LEU A 276 -18.79 -3.72 -19.85
C LEU A 276 -19.84 -3.71 -20.97
N SER A 277 -19.43 -3.51 -22.23
CA SER A 277 -20.36 -3.48 -23.37
C SER A 277 -21.02 -4.85 -23.63
N ARG A 278 -20.39 -5.91 -23.11
CA ARG A 278 -20.85 -7.29 -23.19
C ARG A 278 -21.21 -7.90 -21.83
N GLY A 279 -21.11 -7.12 -20.75
CA GLY A 279 -21.33 -7.61 -19.39
C GLY A 279 -20.34 -8.70 -18.97
N LEU A 280 -19.10 -8.66 -19.46
CA LEU A 280 -18.08 -9.67 -19.16
C LEU A 280 -17.25 -9.28 -17.94
N PHE A 281 -17.23 -10.17 -16.96
CA PHE A 281 -16.46 -10.06 -15.73
C PHE A 281 -15.66 -11.33 -15.48
N ALA A 282 -14.42 -11.20 -15.01
CA ALA A 282 -13.66 -12.31 -14.46
C ALA A 282 -14.01 -12.49 -12.98
N LYS A 283 -13.93 -13.72 -12.45
CA LYS A 283 -14.37 -14.05 -11.10
C LYS A 283 -13.40 -14.96 -10.37
N TRP A 284 -13.19 -14.69 -9.08
CA TRP A 284 -12.43 -15.53 -8.16
C TRP A 284 -13.12 -15.64 -6.81
N LYS A 285 -12.89 -16.74 -6.10
CA LYS A 285 -13.28 -16.87 -4.69
C LYS A 285 -12.13 -16.41 -3.82
N VAL A 286 -12.37 -15.47 -2.92
CA VAL A 286 -11.34 -14.82 -2.09
C VAL A 286 -11.48 -15.12 -0.60
N SER A 287 -12.59 -15.76 -0.19
CA SER A 287 -12.78 -16.31 1.15
C SER A 287 -13.78 -17.47 1.11
N ASP A 288 -13.60 -18.47 1.96
CA ASP A 288 -14.55 -19.58 2.18
C ASP A 288 -15.49 -19.35 3.38
N ASP A 289 -15.20 -18.35 4.21
CA ASP A 289 -15.95 -18.07 5.43
C ASP A 289 -17.32 -17.45 5.14
N SER A 290 -18.31 -17.76 5.96
CA SER A 290 -19.61 -17.10 5.86
C SER A 290 -19.45 -15.58 5.95
N ALA A 291 -20.07 -14.86 5.02
CA ALA A 291 -20.01 -13.41 4.97
C ALA A 291 -21.41 -12.79 4.81
N ALA A 292 -21.85 -12.05 5.83
CA ALA A 292 -23.09 -11.28 5.83
C ALA A 292 -22.89 -9.87 5.27
N ARG A 293 -21.77 -9.24 5.60
CA ARG A 293 -21.42 -7.89 5.16
C ARG A 293 -19.94 -7.80 4.89
N ILE A 294 -19.58 -6.82 4.08
CA ILE A 294 -18.22 -6.49 3.73
C ILE A 294 -18.01 -5.02 4.09
N ALA A 295 -16.90 -4.74 4.76
CA ALA A 295 -16.35 -3.40 4.95
C ALA A 295 -15.01 -3.33 4.23
N VAL A 296 -14.73 -2.22 3.56
CA VAL A 296 -13.51 -2.02 2.75
C VAL A 296 -12.74 -0.85 3.34
N ALA A 297 -11.44 -1.06 3.55
CA ALA A 297 -10.49 -0.06 4.01
C ALA A 297 -9.08 -0.61 3.76
N ASP A 298 -8.08 0.26 3.78
CA ASP A 298 -6.69 -0.16 3.92
C ASP A 298 -6.44 -0.48 5.41
N PHE A 299 -6.51 -1.77 5.79
CA PHE A 299 -6.45 -2.20 7.20
C PHE A 299 -5.01 -2.42 7.68
N ASP A 300 -4.03 -2.52 6.79
CA ASP A 300 -2.62 -2.71 7.13
C ASP A 300 -1.66 -1.60 6.65
N ASN A 301 -2.19 -0.58 5.99
CA ASN A 301 -1.46 0.57 5.43
C ASN A 301 -0.52 0.22 4.27
N ASP A 302 -0.81 -0.82 3.48
CA ASP A 302 -0.06 -1.14 2.25
C ASP A 302 -0.51 -0.31 1.04
N ASN A 303 -1.41 0.65 1.27
CA ASN A 303 -2.11 1.46 0.29
C ASN A 303 -3.08 0.67 -0.60
N LEU A 304 -3.31 -0.62 -0.45
CA LEU A 304 -4.38 -1.34 -1.14
C LEU A 304 -5.62 -1.44 -0.27
N LEU A 305 -6.77 -1.58 -0.92
CA LEU A 305 -8.00 -1.82 -0.20
C LEU A 305 -8.07 -3.28 0.21
N ASP A 306 -8.15 -3.53 1.51
CA ASP A 306 -8.47 -4.80 2.13
C ASP A 306 -9.99 -4.92 2.31
N PHE A 307 -10.44 -6.09 2.79
CA PHE A 307 -11.82 -6.24 3.19
C PHE A 307 -11.98 -7.00 4.51
N ALA A 308 -12.96 -6.57 5.31
CA ALA A 308 -13.38 -7.24 6.53
C ALA A 308 -14.80 -7.79 6.35
N THR A 309 -15.06 -8.96 6.94
CA THR A 309 -16.39 -9.57 6.94
C THR A 309 -16.84 -9.96 8.33
N ILE A 310 -18.15 -10.16 8.47
CA ILE A 310 -18.77 -10.78 9.63
C ILE A 310 -19.65 -11.93 9.16
N SER A 311 -19.61 -13.05 9.86
CA SER A 311 -20.43 -14.22 9.55
C SER A 311 -21.93 -13.95 9.69
N TYR A 312 -22.74 -14.61 8.87
CA TYR A 312 -24.19 -14.50 8.96
C TYR A 312 -24.73 -15.49 9.99
N TYR A 313 -25.05 -14.98 11.17
CA TYR A 313 -25.67 -15.77 12.23
C TYR A 313 -26.94 -15.10 12.71
N VAL A 314 -28.07 -15.45 12.10
CA VAL A 314 -29.38 -14.89 12.43
C VAL A 314 -30.42 -16.00 12.53
N LEU A 315 -30.92 -16.23 13.74
CA LEU A 315 -32.00 -17.19 14.01
C LEU A 315 -33.25 -16.85 13.19
N GLY A 316 -33.90 -17.87 12.63
CA GLY A 316 -35.04 -17.69 11.72
C GLY A 316 -34.66 -17.46 10.26
N TYR A 317 -33.38 -17.21 9.97
CA TYR A 317 -32.83 -17.13 8.62
C TYR A 317 -31.79 -18.22 8.39
N TYR A 318 -30.51 -17.90 8.58
CA TYR A 318 -29.38 -18.81 8.41
C TYR A 318 -28.40 -18.59 9.56
N THR A 319 -27.79 -19.67 10.03
CA THR A 319 -26.81 -19.67 11.12
C THR A 319 -25.54 -20.33 10.65
N ALA A 320 -24.54 -19.51 10.32
CA ALA A 320 -23.20 -20.00 10.02
C ALA A 320 -22.61 -20.77 11.20
N GLU A 321 -21.80 -21.78 10.91
CA GLU A 321 -21.00 -22.45 11.93
C GLU A 321 -19.85 -21.53 12.37
N ASN A 322 -19.57 -21.45 13.67
CA ASN A 322 -18.46 -20.68 14.26
C ASN A 322 -18.40 -19.21 13.79
N PRO A 323 -19.43 -18.39 14.09
CA PRO A 323 -19.49 -17.01 13.59
C PRO A 323 -18.29 -16.18 14.07
N SER A 324 -17.61 -15.52 13.12
CA SER A 324 -16.45 -14.67 13.39
C SER A 324 -16.52 -13.32 12.65
N ILE A 325 -15.63 -12.42 13.04
CA ILE A 325 -15.25 -11.24 12.26
C ILE A 325 -13.86 -11.51 11.73
N ASN A 326 -13.67 -11.37 10.42
CA ASN A 326 -12.42 -11.68 9.74
C ASN A 326 -11.95 -10.46 8.96
N ILE A 327 -10.64 -10.24 8.90
CA ILE A 327 -9.99 -9.27 8.00
C ILE A 327 -9.20 -10.07 6.98
N PHE A 328 -9.34 -9.72 5.71
CA PHE A 328 -8.66 -10.35 4.59
C PHE A 328 -7.81 -9.29 3.91
N TYR A 329 -6.51 -9.45 4.08
CA TYR A 329 -5.54 -8.58 3.43
C TYR A 329 -5.49 -8.86 1.93
N ASN A 330 -5.53 -7.80 1.12
CA ASN A 330 -5.65 -7.90 -0.32
C ASN A 330 -4.31 -8.26 -0.98
N ARG A 331 -3.97 -9.53 -0.88
CA ARG A 331 -2.78 -10.14 -1.52
C ARG A 331 -3.11 -10.86 -2.82
N PHE A 332 -4.39 -10.98 -3.16
CA PHE A 332 -4.85 -11.73 -4.33
C PHE A 332 -4.96 -10.83 -5.57
N ALA A 333 -5.34 -9.56 -5.41
CA ALA A 333 -5.41 -8.59 -6.50
C ALA A 333 -4.02 -8.34 -7.11
N GLN A 334 -2.99 -8.21 -6.26
CA GLN A 334 -1.59 -8.05 -6.67
C GLN A 334 -1.04 -9.22 -7.52
N LYS A 335 -1.54 -10.45 -7.35
CA LYS A 335 -0.99 -11.60 -8.10
C LYS A 335 -1.22 -11.50 -9.61
N ASN A 336 -2.21 -10.70 -10.05
CA ASN A 336 -2.43 -10.44 -11.48
C ASN A 336 -1.52 -9.31 -12.04
N LEU A 337 -0.79 -8.57 -11.18
CA LEU A 337 0.30 -7.66 -11.58
C LEU A 337 1.60 -8.40 -11.94
N GLN A 338 1.70 -9.73 -11.77
CA GLN A 338 2.90 -10.47 -12.19
C GLN A 338 3.22 -10.34 -13.70
N ALA A 339 2.30 -9.79 -14.51
CA ALA A 339 2.57 -9.41 -15.90
C ALA A 339 3.24 -8.02 -16.09
N LYS A 340 3.45 -7.22 -15.02
CA LYS A 340 3.94 -5.82 -15.05
C LYS A 340 4.93 -5.44 -13.92
N ASN A 341 5.55 -6.39 -13.22
CA ASN A 341 6.53 -6.06 -12.18
C ASN A 341 7.84 -5.54 -12.81
N GLU A 342 8.23 -4.31 -12.43
CA GLU A 342 9.52 -3.69 -12.77
C GLU A 342 10.69 -4.31 -12.00
N ILE A 343 10.41 -4.98 -10.87
CA ILE A 343 11.40 -5.71 -10.07
C ILE A 343 10.92 -7.15 -9.85
N GLN A 344 11.69 -8.11 -10.33
CA GLN A 344 11.50 -9.54 -10.08
C GLN A 344 12.63 -10.06 -9.19
N VAL A 345 12.31 -11.00 -8.30
CA VAL A 345 13.27 -11.59 -7.36
C VAL A 345 13.38 -13.07 -7.63
N ILE A 346 14.60 -13.54 -7.85
CA ILE A 346 14.90 -14.93 -8.12
C ILE A 346 15.90 -15.40 -7.08
N LYS A 347 15.70 -16.61 -6.56
CA LYS A 347 16.71 -17.29 -5.75
C LYS A 347 17.80 -17.84 -6.65
N GLN A 348 19.05 -17.44 -6.41
CA GLN A 348 20.22 -18.01 -7.05
C GLN A 348 21.14 -18.58 -5.97
N ASN A 349 21.12 -19.90 -5.78
CA ASN A 349 21.76 -20.56 -4.64
C ASN A 349 21.22 -20.04 -3.29
N ASN A 350 22.08 -19.48 -2.43
CA ASN A 350 21.71 -18.84 -1.17
C ASN A 350 21.67 -17.31 -1.28
N GLU A 351 21.55 -16.78 -2.50
CA GLU A 351 21.58 -15.35 -2.81
C GLU A 351 20.29 -14.93 -3.52
N LEU A 352 20.00 -13.63 -3.49
CA LEU A 352 18.96 -12.99 -4.29
C LEU A 352 19.56 -12.43 -5.57
N LEU A 353 18.85 -12.69 -6.67
CA LEU A 353 19.06 -12.05 -7.96
C LEU A 353 17.82 -11.21 -8.29
N PHE A 354 18.01 -9.91 -8.36
CA PHE A 354 16.98 -8.96 -8.81
C PHE A 354 17.08 -8.80 -10.32
N LYS A 355 15.96 -9.01 -11.03
CA LYS A 355 15.80 -8.60 -12.42
C LYS A 355 14.98 -7.33 -12.44
N VAL A 356 15.61 -6.23 -12.84
CA VAL A 356 15.00 -4.89 -12.82
C VAL A 356 14.80 -4.35 -14.22
N SER A 357 13.69 -3.68 -14.48
CA SER A 357 13.54 -2.88 -15.68
C SER A 357 14.59 -1.78 -15.74
N ARG A 358 14.93 -1.34 -16.94
CA ARG A 358 15.75 -0.14 -17.11
C ARG A 358 14.94 1.08 -16.65
N PRO A 359 15.48 1.96 -15.79
CA PRO A 359 14.70 3.08 -15.27
C PRO A 359 14.12 4.00 -16.35
N ASN A 360 14.83 4.19 -17.45
CA ASN A 360 14.36 4.98 -18.59
C ASN A 360 13.21 4.33 -19.40
N LYS A 361 12.89 3.07 -19.13
CA LYS A 361 11.78 2.30 -19.73
C LYS A 361 10.73 1.91 -18.70
N ALA A 362 10.94 2.18 -17.43
CA ALA A 362 9.99 1.86 -16.38
C ALA A 362 8.68 2.64 -16.61
N LEU A 363 7.56 1.95 -16.45
CA LEU A 363 6.22 2.48 -16.65
C LEU A 363 5.62 3.03 -15.37
N GLN A 364 6.07 2.52 -14.22
CA GLN A 364 5.56 2.89 -12.91
C GLN A 364 6.62 2.85 -11.82
N TYR A 365 6.38 3.58 -10.74
CA TYR A 365 7.17 3.47 -9.52
C TYR A 365 6.97 2.08 -8.91
N GLN A 366 8.05 1.47 -8.42
CA GLN A 366 7.98 0.26 -7.63
C GLN A 366 9.02 0.30 -6.51
N GLU A 367 8.59 -0.13 -5.32
CA GLU A 367 9.43 -0.32 -4.14
C GLU A 367 9.42 -1.80 -3.75
N LEU A 368 10.59 -2.33 -3.43
CA LEU A 368 10.75 -3.68 -2.93
C LEU A 368 11.72 -3.69 -1.74
N PRO A 369 11.22 -3.77 -0.48
CA PRO A 369 12.09 -4.07 0.66
C PRO A 369 12.67 -5.47 0.52
N PHE A 370 13.94 -5.65 0.89
CA PHE A 370 14.61 -6.95 0.72
C PHE A 370 15.45 -7.40 1.92
N ILE A 371 16.01 -6.48 2.71
CA ILE A 371 16.75 -6.84 3.92
C ILE A 371 16.63 -5.73 4.97
N THR A 372 16.49 -6.10 6.23
CA THR A 372 16.59 -5.20 7.38
C THR A 372 17.82 -5.57 8.20
N ILE A 373 18.62 -4.56 8.57
CA ILE A 373 19.82 -4.73 9.38
C ILE A 373 19.71 -3.75 10.54
N ASP A 374 19.59 -4.27 11.76
CA ASP A 374 19.48 -3.48 12.99
C ASP A 374 18.44 -2.33 12.91
N GLY A 375 17.25 -2.64 12.41
CA GLY A 375 16.16 -1.65 12.25
C GLY A 375 16.30 -0.70 11.05
N ILE A 376 17.29 -0.91 10.19
CA ILE A 376 17.49 -0.19 8.93
C ILE A 376 17.02 -1.08 7.78
N THR A 377 15.87 -0.77 7.20
CA THR A 377 15.32 -1.53 6.07
C THR A 377 15.85 -0.97 4.76
N LEU A 378 16.49 -1.82 3.97
CA LEU A 378 16.95 -1.53 2.62
C LEU A 378 15.88 -1.96 1.62
N SER A 379 15.54 -1.05 0.72
CA SER A 379 14.59 -1.28 -0.36
C SER A 379 15.22 -0.95 -1.71
N LEU A 380 14.91 -1.75 -2.72
CA LEU A 380 15.20 -1.45 -4.11
C LEU A 380 14.01 -0.67 -4.69
N GLU A 381 14.26 0.55 -5.16
CA GLU A 381 13.22 1.43 -5.72
C GLU A 381 13.54 1.78 -7.17
N ILE A 382 12.52 1.73 -8.05
CA ILE A 382 12.60 2.22 -9.42
C ILE A 382 11.65 3.40 -9.60
N ILE A 383 12.16 4.50 -10.14
CA ILE A 383 11.40 5.71 -10.45
C ILE A 383 11.39 5.89 -11.97
N PRO A 384 10.20 5.96 -12.61
CA PRO A 384 10.09 6.18 -14.05
C PRO A 384 10.68 7.51 -14.52
N PRO A 385 10.77 7.73 -15.83
CA PRO A 385 11.14 9.02 -16.39
C PRO A 385 10.17 10.13 -15.99
N ASN A 386 10.67 11.36 -15.86
CA ASN A 386 9.87 12.58 -15.65
C ASN A 386 8.88 12.47 -14.47
N SER A 387 9.30 11.74 -13.44
CA SER A 387 8.47 11.40 -12.29
C SER A 387 9.05 11.98 -11.02
N SER A 388 8.33 11.85 -9.92
CA SER A 388 8.77 12.37 -8.63
C SER A 388 8.31 11.49 -7.48
N ARG A 389 9.11 11.48 -6.42
CA ARG A 389 8.91 10.66 -5.22
C ARG A 389 9.08 11.55 -3.99
N GLN A 390 8.17 11.41 -3.02
CA GLN A 390 8.29 12.07 -1.71
C GLN A 390 9.48 11.49 -0.96
N VAL A 391 10.22 12.30 -0.21
CA VAL A 391 11.29 11.91 0.71
C VAL A 391 11.03 12.56 2.06
N ASP A 392 11.44 11.93 3.14
CA ASP A 392 11.36 12.51 4.48
C ASP A 392 12.75 12.56 5.13
N ASN A 393 12.84 13.15 6.33
CA ASN A 393 14.08 13.29 7.08
C ASN A 393 14.71 11.95 7.51
N ASN A 394 14.07 10.82 7.23
CA ASN A 394 14.56 9.48 7.55
C ASN A 394 14.89 8.66 6.30
N THR A 395 14.91 9.31 5.12
CA THR A 395 15.17 8.69 3.83
C THR A 395 16.61 8.95 3.40
N TYR A 396 17.40 7.88 3.26
CA TYR A 396 18.77 7.94 2.74
C TYR A 396 18.85 7.16 1.43
N ILE A 397 19.57 7.67 0.43
CA ILE A 397 19.48 7.17 -0.94
C ILE A 397 20.87 6.94 -1.54
N LYS A 398 21.09 5.71 -2.02
CA LYS A 398 22.18 5.36 -2.93
C LYS A 398 21.62 5.12 -4.32
N VAL A 399 22.05 5.90 -5.31
CA VAL A 399 21.66 5.69 -6.71
C VAL A 399 22.46 4.52 -7.29
N LEU A 400 21.79 3.63 -8.02
CA LEU A 400 22.40 2.51 -8.74
C LEU A 400 22.45 2.74 -10.26
N SER A 401 21.45 3.42 -10.82
CA SER A 401 21.38 3.78 -12.24
C SER A 401 20.48 5.00 -12.43
N GLY A 402 20.73 5.79 -13.47
CA GLY A 402 19.98 7.01 -13.75
C GLY A 402 20.42 8.20 -12.88
N ILE A 403 19.50 9.14 -12.70
CA ILE A 403 19.77 10.39 -11.98
C ILE A 403 18.54 10.83 -11.18
N ILE A 404 18.78 11.35 -9.98
CA ILE A 404 17.77 12.04 -9.18
C ILE A 404 18.17 13.50 -9.01
N MET A 405 17.18 14.38 -8.88
CA MET A 405 17.37 15.82 -8.66
C MET A 405 16.42 16.36 -7.59
N TRP A 406 16.87 17.35 -6.85
CA TRP A 406 16.08 18.06 -5.84
C TRP A 406 16.57 19.50 -5.67
N THR A 407 15.83 20.29 -4.90
CA THR A 407 16.21 21.67 -4.55
C THR A 407 16.37 21.81 -3.06
N ASP A 408 17.39 22.52 -2.61
CA ASP A 408 17.65 22.74 -1.18
C ASP A 408 18.15 24.16 -0.93
N SER A 409 17.49 24.84 0.01
CA SER A 409 17.75 26.21 0.48
C SER A 409 18.32 26.26 1.91
N SER A 410 18.65 25.11 2.50
CA SER A 410 19.21 25.00 3.86
C SER A 410 20.68 25.43 3.99
N GLY A 411 21.37 25.70 2.88
CA GLY A 411 22.75 26.17 2.85
C GLY A 411 22.96 27.60 3.37
N GLU A 412 24.22 27.99 3.59
CA GLU A 412 24.61 29.29 4.21
C GLU A 412 24.08 30.53 3.46
N SER A 413 23.78 30.43 2.16
CA SER A 413 23.25 31.53 1.35
C SER A 413 21.73 31.68 1.43
N HIS A 414 20.99 30.67 1.93
CA HIS A 414 19.53 30.55 1.86
C HIS A 414 18.93 30.69 0.44
N GLU A 415 19.76 30.61 -0.61
CA GLU A 415 19.30 30.53 -2.00
C GLU A 415 18.98 29.07 -2.34
N SER A 416 17.86 28.81 -3.02
CA SER A 416 17.48 27.45 -3.43
C SER A 416 18.43 26.99 -4.54
N VAL A 417 19.22 25.94 -4.25
CA VAL A 417 20.20 25.35 -5.16
C VAL A 417 19.65 24.02 -5.70
N ASN A 418 19.82 23.79 -7.00
CA ASN A 418 19.50 22.51 -7.63
C ASN A 418 20.63 21.51 -7.40
N TYR A 419 20.31 20.38 -6.81
CA TYR A 419 21.22 19.26 -6.60
C TYR A 419 20.84 18.09 -7.49
N SER A 420 21.83 17.26 -7.80
CA SER A 420 21.66 16.01 -8.52
C SER A 420 22.54 14.92 -7.95
N ARG A 421 22.13 13.66 -8.12
CA ARG A 421 22.94 12.51 -7.74
C ARG A 421 22.84 11.40 -8.78
N THR A 422 23.99 10.85 -9.14
CA THR A 422 24.15 9.66 -10.00
C THR A 422 24.72 8.51 -9.18
N PHE A 423 25.03 7.39 -9.85
CA PHE A 423 25.46 6.16 -9.18
C PHE A 423 26.85 6.22 -8.51
N VAL A 424 27.62 7.30 -8.67
CA VAL A 424 28.89 7.53 -7.98
C VAL A 424 29.08 9.01 -7.65
N SER A 425 29.71 9.29 -6.51
CA SER A 425 30.14 10.65 -6.12
C SER A 425 31.50 11.01 -6.72
N GLU A 426 32.03 12.19 -6.39
CA GLU A 426 33.33 12.65 -6.89
C GLU A 426 34.49 11.73 -6.47
N PRO A 427 35.45 11.44 -7.37
CA PRO A 427 36.59 10.57 -7.08
C PRO A 427 37.31 10.96 -5.79
N ARG A 428 37.58 9.96 -4.94
CA ARG A 428 38.29 10.10 -3.67
C ARG A 428 37.66 11.09 -2.67
N LYS A 429 36.38 11.43 -2.82
CA LYS A 429 35.59 12.20 -1.84
C LYS A 429 34.49 11.33 -1.22
N VAL A 430 33.81 11.87 -0.21
CA VAL A 430 32.62 11.27 0.39
C VAL A 430 31.41 12.16 0.19
N ALA A 431 30.23 11.55 0.11
CA ALA A 431 28.95 12.26 -0.01
C ALA A 431 27.92 11.64 0.96
N PRO A 432 27.10 12.47 1.64
CA PRO A 432 26.03 11.98 2.50
C PRO A 432 24.97 11.29 1.66
N LEU A 433 24.30 10.25 2.15
CA LEU A 433 23.15 9.62 1.49
C LEU A 433 21.82 10.34 1.76
N GLU A 434 21.79 11.13 2.83
CA GLU A 434 20.62 11.92 3.21
C GLU A 434 20.28 12.93 2.12
N ILE A 435 18.98 13.12 1.86
CA ILE A 435 18.46 14.09 0.90
C ILE A 435 17.62 15.12 1.66
N HIS A 436 18.14 16.34 1.75
CA HIS A 436 17.39 17.51 2.22
C HIS A 436 16.75 18.18 1.01
N SER A 437 15.42 18.25 0.97
CA SER A 437 14.67 18.85 -0.15
C SER A 437 13.65 19.84 0.36
N ASP A 438 13.64 21.06 -0.20
CA ASP A 438 12.75 22.16 0.19
C ASP A 438 11.26 21.77 0.21
N ASN A 439 10.87 20.87 -0.69
CA ASN A 439 9.50 20.41 -0.86
C ASN A 439 9.31 18.93 -0.50
N ASN A 440 10.29 18.31 0.17
CA ASN A 440 10.30 16.90 0.52
C ASN A 440 10.16 15.98 -0.71
N ARG A 441 10.72 16.35 -1.86
CA ARG A 441 10.66 15.52 -3.07
C ARG A 441 12.00 15.40 -3.78
N ILE A 442 12.16 14.26 -4.45
CA ILE A 442 13.12 14.07 -5.53
C ILE A 442 12.39 13.89 -6.85
N THR A 443 13.07 14.21 -7.94
CA THR A 443 12.55 14.13 -9.30
C THR A 443 13.54 13.42 -10.22
N THR A 444 13.03 12.86 -11.31
CA THR A 444 13.81 12.22 -12.39
C THR A 444 13.54 12.93 -13.72
N GLU A 445 14.50 12.88 -14.64
CA GLU A 445 14.30 13.30 -16.04
C GLU A 445 14.05 12.09 -16.94
N SER A 446 14.47 12.14 -18.22
CA SER A 446 14.27 11.07 -19.19
C SER A 446 14.90 9.73 -18.80
N ASP A 447 15.91 9.75 -17.94
CA ASP A 447 16.68 8.56 -17.58
C ASP A 447 16.02 7.71 -16.48
N GLY A 448 15.03 8.26 -15.76
CA GLY A 448 14.52 7.63 -14.54
C GLY A 448 15.61 7.43 -13.48
N ALA A 449 15.32 6.63 -12.45
CA ALA A 449 16.33 6.21 -11.48
C ALA A 449 16.06 4.81 -10.90
N LEU A 450 17.13 4.06 -10.62
CA LEU A 450 17.13 2.87 -9.77
C LEU A 450 17.94 3.17 -8.51
N LEU A 451 17.36 2.89 -7.34
CA LEU A 451 17.86 3.34 -6.05
C LEU A 451 17.91 2.18 -5.06
N ILE A 452 18.88 2.24 -4.13
CA ILE A 452 18.72 1.65 -2.80
C ILE A 452 18.27 2.77 -1.87
N VAL A 453 17.17 2.52 -1.17
CA VAL A 453 16.67 3.42 -0.14
C VAL A 453 16.82 2.75 1.22
N PHE A 454 17.39 3.48 2.17
CA PHE A 454 17.54 3.06 3.55
C PHE A 454 16.50 3.80 4.38
N LYS A 455 15.56 3.05 4.97
CA LYS A 455 14.54 3.57 5.87
C LYS A 455 14.89 3.21 7.31
N THR A 456 14.86 4.19 8.20
CA THR A 456 15.18 4.02 9.63
C THR A 456 13.93 4.25 10.47
N LEU A 457 13.64 3.33 11.41
CA LEU A 457 12.51 3.47 12.33
C LEU A 457 12.79 4.55 13.40
N GLY A 458 12.30 5.77 13.16
CA GLY A 458 12.41 6.90 14.09
C GLY A 458 13.71 7.72 13.97
N GLY A 459 14.45 7.57 12.87
CA GLY A 459 15.61 8.38 12.52
C GLY A 459 16.95 7.81 12.98
N ILE A 460 18.04 8.42 12.49
CA ILE A 460 19.42 7.97 12.73
C ILE A 460 19.80 7.89 14.21
N ASN A 461 19.15 8.68 15.06
CA ASN A 461 19.38 8.71 16.52
C ASN A 461 18.95 7.42 17.23
N ASN A 462 18.13 6.59 16.59
CA ASN A 462 17.70 5.30 17.12
C ASN A 462 18.61 4.13 16.69
N ILE A 463 19.59 4.38 15.82
CA ILE A 463 20.53 3.35 15.40
C ILE A 463 21.56 3.16 16.50
N HIS A 464 21.68 1.93 16.99
CA HIS A 464 22.56 1.62 18.09
C HIS A 464 23.96 1.28 17.60
N ARG A 465 24.95 1.54 18.46
CA ARG A 465 26.32 1.09 18.21
C ARG A 465 26.34 -0.44 18.30
N VAL A 466 26.82 -1.08 17.24
CA VAL A 466 27.06 -2.52 17.21
C VAL A 466 28.35 -2.81 17.94
N ASP A 467 28.27 -3.36 19.16
CA ASP A 467 29.45 -3.74 19.97
C ASP A 467 29.66 -5.26 20.05
N ASP A 468 28.73 -6.02 19.47
CA ASP A 468 28.71 -7.48 19.44
C ASP A 468 27.97 -7.95 18.18
N MET A 469 28.58 -8.84 17.40
CA MET A 469 27.98 -9.35 16.17
C MET A 469 26.75 -10.22 16.43
N GLU A 470 26.61 -10.83 17.62
CA GLU A 470 25.40 -11.58 17.98
C GLU A 470 24.17 -10.67 18.16
N LYS A 471 24.38 -9.37 18.38
CA LYS A 471 23.30 -8.38 18.48
C LYS A 471 22.91 -7.77 17.14
N LEU A 472 23.72 -7.96 16.09
CA LEU A 472 23.44 -7.43 14.76
C LEU A 472 22.36 -8.29 14.09
N ILE A 473 21.11 -7.88 14.26
CA ILE A 473 19.95 -8.59 13.70
C ILE A 473 19.88 -8.34 12.20
N VAL A 474 19.78 -9.41 11.43
CA VAL A 474 19.54 -9.38 9.98
C VAL A 474 18.26 -10.13 9.68
N GLU A 475 17.34 -9.50 8.94
CA GLU A 475 16.05 -10.06 8.58
C GLU A 475 15.83 -9.99 7.07
N ASN A 476 15.35 -11.08 6.49
CA ASN A 476 14.83 -11.07 5.12
C ASN A 476 13.51 -10.30 5.08
N SER A 477 13.49 -9.15 4.40
CA SER A 477 12.34 -8.25 4.37
C SER A 477 11.52 -8.35 3.08
N LEU A 478 11.73 -9.41 2.29
CA LEU A 478 10.95 -9.63 1.08
C LEU A 478 9.45 -9.80 1.41
N PRO A 479 8.57 -9.04 0.74
CA PRO A 479 7.13 -9.04 1.02
C PRO A 479 6.46 -10.34 0.58
N GLU A 480 5.28 -10.63 1.14
CA GLU A 480 4.59 -11.93 0.97
C GLU A 480 4.32 -12.34 -0.48
N TYR A 481 4.21 -11.37 -1.40
CA TYR A 481 4.03 -11.60 -2.82
C TYR A 481 5.27 -12.19 -3.51
N CYS A 482 6.45 -12.08 -2.91
CA CYS A 482 7.66 -12.77 -3.36
C CYS A 482 7.57 -14.27 -3.06
N SER A 483 8.27 -15.07 -3.86
CA SER A 483 8.24 -16.53 -3.74
C SER A 483 8.64 -16.97 -2.33
N GLN A 484 8.02 -18.06 -1.85
CA GLN A 484 8.37 -18.63 -0.55
C GLN A 484 9.85 -19.01 -0.49
N GLU A 485 10.42 -19.52 -1.60
CA GLU A 485 11.83 -19.90 -1.67
C GLU A 485 12.78 -18.73 -1.46
N THR A 486 12.47 -17.54 -1.99
CA THR A 486 13.26 -16.32 -1.77
C THR A 486 13.06 -15.75 -0.36
N ARG A 487 11.84 -15.82 0.19
CA ARG A 487 11.53 -15.32 1.54
C ARG A 487 12.10 -16.18 2.68
N GLN A 488 12.40 -17.45 2.39
CA GLN A 488 13.00 -18.39 3.35
C GLN A 488 14.53 -18.37 3.33
N LEU A 489 15.16 -17.54 2.50
CA LEU A 489 16.61 -17.34 2.57
C LEU A 489 16.95 -16.64 3.88
N ASP A 490 17.98 -17.18 4.54
CA ASP A 490 18.53 -16.65 5.76
C ASP A 490 19.86 -15.96 5.43
N PHE A 491 20.00 -14.71 5.86
CA PHE A 491 21.16 -13.88 5.59
C PHE A 491 21.91 -13.65 6.89
N GLN A 492 23.17 -14.10 6.95
CA GLN A 492 23.98 -14.02 8.15
C GLN A 492 25.37 -13.49 7.81
N PHE A 493 25.92 -12.70 8.73
CA PHE A 493 27.33 -12.33 8.70
C PHE A 493 28.18 -13.53 9.10
N VAL A 494 29.07 -13.93 8.20
CA VAL A 494 30.00 -15.05 8.41
C VAL A 494 31.41 -14.49 8.53
N ARG A 495 32.17 -14.97 9.53
CA ARG A 495 33.54 -14.52 9.75
C ARG A 495 34.41 -14.85 8.54
N TYR A 496 35.18 -13.87 8.08
CA TYR A 496 35.82 -13.92 6.77
C TYR A 496 36.89 -15.00 6.64
N ASP A 497 37.51 -15.42 7.75
CA ASP A 497 38.47 -16.53 7.77
C ASP A 497 37.86 -17.89 7.40
N GLN A 498 36.53 -18.00 7.35
CA GLN A 498 35.82 -19.17 6.80
C GLN A 498 35.80 -19.16 5.27
N TYR A 499 35.95 -18.00 4.63
CA TYR A 499 36.06 -17.86 3.17
C TYR A 499 37.52 -17.80 2.72
N ASP A 500 38.39 -17.18 3.52
CA ASP A 500 39.81 -17.02 3.22
C ASP A 500 40.68 -17.48 4.39
N SER A 501 41.27 -18.67 4.24
CA SER A 501 42.05 -19.30 5.30
C SER A 501 43.47 -18.75 5.46
N ARG A 502 43.85 -17.66 4.77
CA ARG A 502 45.17 -17.04 4.93
C ARG A 502 45.38 -16.64 6.41
N PRO A 503 46.57 -16.89 7.00
CA PRO A 503 46.83 -16.61 8.41
C PRO A 503 46.52 -15.18 8.86
N TYR A 504 46.57 -14.23 7.93
CA TYR A 504 46.25 -12.83 8.17
C TYR A 504 44.82 -12.60 8.69
N PHE A 505 43.82 -13.31 8.17
CA PHE A 505 42.42 -13.10 8.54
C PHE A 505 41.96 -13.92 9.75
N GLN A 506 42.77 -14.89 10.19
CA GLN A 506 42.39 -15.82 11.25
C GLN A 506 42.12 -15.07 12.56
N GLY A 507 40.91 -15.25 13.09
CA GLY A 507 40.50 -14.65 14.36
C GLY A 507 40.30 -13.13 14.34
N LEU A 508 40.28 -12.50 13.16
CA LEU A 508 39.85 -11.10 13.05
C LEU A 508 38.33 -11.00 13.22
N GLU A 509 37.90 -9.93 13.89
CA GLU A 509 36.50 -9.49 13.93
C GLU A 509 36.11 -8.85 12.59
N PHE A 510 36.18 -9.64 11.52
CA PHE A 510 35.91 -9.25 10.14
C PHE A 510 34.91 -10.22 9.53
N TYR A 511 33.75 -9.74 9.11
CA TYR A 511 32.64 -10.58 8.66
C TYR A 511 32.11 -10.11 7.31
N ASN A 512 31.48 -11.03 6.59
CA ASN A 512 30.90 -10.79 5.29
C ASN A 512 29.52 -11.45 5.19
N LEU A 513 28.60 -10.74 4.55
CA LEU A 513 27.27 -11.20 4.18
C LEU A 513 27.10 -10.99 2.68
N LYS A 514 26.95 -12.08 1.93
CA LYS A 514 26.80 -12.08 0.48
C LYS A 514 25.34 -12.16 0.08
N GLY A 515 25.03 -11.70 -1.14
CA GLY A 515 23.93 -12.30 -1.88
C GLY A 515 22.89 -11.38 -2.48
N PHE A 516 23.29 -10.27 -3.11
CA PHE A 516 22.36 -9.41 -3.82
C PHE A 516 22.90 -9.01 -5.21
N GLY A 517 22.62 -9.85 -6.22
CA GLY A 517 22.90 -9.52 -7.62
C GLY A 517 21.77 -8.71 -8.24
N ILE A 518 22.09 -7.72 -9.07
CA ILE A 518 21.11 -6.89 -9.78
C ILE A 518 21.44 -6.89 -11.28
N ASN A 519 20.50 -7.39 -12.09
CA ASN A 519 20.62 -7.40 -13.56
C ASN A 519 19.43 -6.68 -14.20
N PHE A 520 19.65 -6.11 -15.39
CA PHE A 520 18.55 -5.63 -16.20
C PHE A 520 17.72 -6.78 -16.75
N ALA A 521 16.39 -6.69 -16.61
CA ALA A 521 15.45 -7.74 -16.98
C ALA A 521 15.33 -7.94 -18.51
N ASP A 522 15.68 -6.94 -19.31
CA ASP A 522 15.50 -6.98 -20.77
C ASP A 522 16.53 -7.85 -21.50
N ASN A 523 17.75 -7.98 -20.96
CA ASN A 523 18.84 -8.73 -21.59
C ASN A 523 19.72 -9.52 -20.61
N ASP A 524 19.34 -9.57 -19.34
CA ASP A 524 20.11 -10.22 -18.27
C ASP A 524 21.47 -9.59 -17.95
N GLU A 525 21.75 -8.40 -18.48
CA GLU A 525 23.01 -7.69 -18.29
C GLU A 525 23.22 -7.33 -16.80
N PRO A 526 24.34 -7.75 -16.18
CA PRO A 526 24.64 -7.40 -14.80
C PRO A 526 24.85 -5.89 -14.67
N LEU A 527 24.10 -5.26 -13.76
CA LEU A 527 24.30 -3.87 -13.36
C LEU A 527 25.34 -3.80 -12.25
N CYS A 528 25.07 -4.46 -11.12
CA CYS A 528 25.98 -4.56 -10.00
C CYS A 528 25.71 -5.80 -9.15
N TYR A 529 26.69 -6.14 -8.33
CA TYR A 529 26.56 -7.09 -7.24
C TYR A 529 26.76 -6.35 -5.90
N MET A 530 25.99 -6.71 -4.88
CA MET A 530 26.12 -6.12 -3.56
C MET A 530 26.33 -7.19 -2.51
N GLN A 531 27.20 -6.84 -1.56
CA GLN A 531 27.46 -7.60 -0.35
C GLN A 531 27.80 -6.65 0.77
N LEU A 532 27.64 -7.13 2.01
CA LEU A 532 27.86 -6.36 3.20
C LEU A 532 29.04 -6.90 3.98
N TRP A 533 29.66 -6.02 4.74
CA TRP A 533 30.86 -6.31 5.50
C TRP A 533 30.78 -5.65 6.86
N THR A 534 31.42 -6.27 7.85
CA THR A 534 31.67 -5.64 9.14
C THR A 534 33.11 -5.79 9.57
N ALA A 535 33.63 -4.79 10.28
CA ALA A 535 34.97 -4.80 10.84
C ALA A 535 34.96 -4.20 12.25
N GLY A 536 35.45 -4.96 13.23
CA GLY A 536 35.64 -4.48 14.60
C GLY A 536 36.76 -3.45 14.70
N GLN A 537 36.90 -2.80 15.85
CA GLN A 537 37.86 -1.71 16.05
C GLN A 537 39.29 -2.09 15.63
N GLY A 538 39.92 -1.22 14.83
CA GLY A 538 41.29 -1.38 14.35
C GLY A 538 41.51 -2.48 13.31
N VAL A 539 40.48 -3.25 12.94
CA VAL A 539 40.58 -4.30 11.93
C VAL A 539 40.89 -3.70 10.55
N ASN A 540 41.85 -4.31 9.87
CA ASN A 540 42.20 -4.04 8.48
C ASN A 540 41.58 -5.14 7.61
N ALA A 541 40.72 -4.74 6.67
CA ALA A 541 40.01 -5.67 5.78
C ALA A 541 40.90 -6.35 4.72
N GLY A 542 42.20 -6.05 4.72
CA GLY A 542 43.21 -6.60 3.80
C GLY A 542 43.50 -5.64 2.64
N VAL A 543 44.78 -5.40 2.39
CA VAL A 543 45.24 -4.55 1.28
C VAL A 543 45.17 -5.31 -0.04
N HIS A 544 44.47 -4.75 -1.03
CA HIS A 544 44.24 -5.36 -2.34
C HIS A 544 44.06 -4.30 -3.45
N ASN A 545 43.96 -4.72 -4.71
CA ASN A 545 43.89 -3.83 -5.88
C ASN A 545 43.08 -4.41 -7.07
N HIS A 546 42.23 -5.40 -6.81
CA HIS A 546 41.33 -6.03 -7.79
C HIS A 546 41.99 -6.51 -9.10
N GLU A 547 43.25 -6.94 -9.06
CA GLU A 547 43.95 -7.49 -10.23
C GLU A 547 43.27 -8.70 -10.89
N LYS A 548 42.28 -9.30 -10.23
CA LYS A 548 41.54 -10.47 -10.73
C LYS A 548 40.06 -10.20 -10.96
N ASP A 549 39.59 -8.99 -10.65
CA ASP A 549 38.17 -8.66 -10.61
C ASP A 549 37.81 -7.62 -11.68
N LYS A 550 36.61 -7.73 -12.24
CA LYS A 550 36.15 -6.94 -13.40
C LYS A 550 35.02 -5.98 -13.07
N PHE A 551 35.07 -5.37 -11.88
CA PHE A 551 34.06 -4.44 -11.40
C PHE A 551 34.66 -3.09 -10.98
N CYS A 552 33.78 -2.09 -10.87
CA CYS A 552 34.05 -0.83 -10.21
C CYS A 552 33.30 -0.80 -8.87
N GLU A 553 34.02 -0.90 -7.77
CA GLU A 553 33.44 -0.87 -6.42
C GLU A 553 33.42 0.52 -5.78
N VAL A 554 32.29 0.83 -5.15
CA VAL A 554 32.17 1.89 -4.15
C VAL A 554 31.51 1.34 -2.90
N HIS A 555 31.84 1.93 -1.76
CA HIS A 555 31.25 1.53 -0.49
C HIS A 555 30.27 2.54 0.04
N VAL A 556 29.22 2.01 0.66
CA VAL A 556 28.19 2.75 1.39
C VAL A 556 28.29 2.36 2.86
N CYS A 557 28.74 3.27 3.71
CA CYS A 557 28.81 3.05 5.15
C CYS A 557 27.41 3.23 5.76
N ILE A 558 26.93 2.21 6.47
CA ILE A 558 25.64 2.26 7.17
C ILE A 558 25.88 2.67 8.62
N ILE A 559 26.89 2.06 9.26
CA ILE A 559 27.29 2.35 10.63
C ILE A 559 28.82 2.47 10.65
N ASN A 560 29.34 3.62 11.06
CA ASN A 560 30.76 3.78 11.37
C ASN A 560 30.94 3.67 12.89
N GLY A 561 31.38 2.50 13.36
CA GLY A 561 31.35 2.15 14.78
C GLY A 561 32.26 3.00 15.65
N SER A 562 33.31 3.58 15.07
CA SER A 562 34.27 4.44 15.77
C SER A 562 34.15 5.92 15.42
N GLY A 563 33.42 6.26 14.35
CA GLY A 563 33.43 7.57 13.70
C GLY A 563 34.64 7.80 12.79
N GLU A 564 35.64 6.92 12.81
CA GLU A 564 36.95 7.11 12.17
C GLU A 564 37.30 6.02 11.14
N GLY A 565 36.38 5.08 10.90
CA GLY A 565 36.53 4.02 9.89
C GLY A 565 36.38 4.55 8.46
N GLY A 566 36.98 3.85 7.49
CA GLY A 566 36.82 4.19 6.07
C GLY A 566 37.89 3.60 5.17
N MET A 567 38.03 4.20 3.98
CA MET A 567 38.94 3.72 2.95
C MET A 567 40.35 4.27 3.15
N HIS A 568 41.35 3.40 3.07
CA HIS A 568 42.76 3.76 3.01
C HIS A 568 43.32 3.33 1.66
N TYR A 569 44.01 4.21 0.95
CA TYR A 569 44.54 3.91 -0.39
C TYR A 569 45.90 4.56 -0.65
N LEU A 570 46.72 3.94 -1.50
CA LEU A 570 47.95 4.57 -1.99
C LEU A 570 47.64 5.65 -3.02
N SER A 571 48.41 6.74 -3.00
CA SER A 571 48.18 7.91 -3.87
C SER A 571 48.15 7.59 -5.38
N SER A 572 48.86 6.53 -5.80
CA SER A 572 49.01 6.11 -7.19
C SER A 572 48.82 4.60 -7.40
N SER A 573 48.12 4.23 -8.46
CA SER A 573 47.99 2.85 -8.97
C SER A 573 49.29 2.21 -9.44
N LYS A 574 50.34 3.01 -9.67
CA LYS A 574 51.67 2.54 -10.07
C LYS A 574 52.58 2.26 -8.88
N GLN A 575 52.16 2.60 -7.67
CA GLN A 575 52.95 2.38 -6.47
C GLN A 575 52.83 0.90 -6.06
N ASP A 576 53.97 0.22 -5.93
CA ASP A 576 54.00 -1.15 -5.42
C ASP A 576 53.64 -1.19 -3.94
N TYR A 577 53.00 -2.29 -3.54
CA TYR A 577 52.73 -2.61 -2.15
C TYR A 577 53.53 -3.84 -1.74
N ASP A 578 54.25 -3.71 -0.63
CA ASP A 578 54.88 -4.82 0.06
C ASP A 578 54.40 -4.82 1.52
N PRO A 579 53.71 -5.89 1.98
CA PRO A 579 53.16 -5.96 3.33
C PRO A 579 54.24 -5.91 4.43
N LEU A 580 55.51 -6.16 4.12
CA LEU A 580 56.61 -6.11 5.08
C LEU A 580 57.24 -4.73 5.20
N THR A 581 57.16 -3.90 4.16
CA THR A 581 57.93 -2.65 4.08
C THR A 581 57.07 -1.40 3.88
N THR A 582 55.81 -1.55 3.47
CA THR A 582 54.90 -0.41 3.26
C THR A 582 54.23 -0.04 4.58
N PRO A 583 54.55 1.12 5.20
CA PRO A 583 53.93 1.51 6.47
C PRO A 583 52.49 1.99 6.26
N ASP A 584 51.65 1.88 7.28
CA ASP A 584 50.27 2.40 7.23
C ASP A 584 50.21 3.91 6.95
N SER A 585 51.25 4.68 7.31
CA SER A 585 51.35 6.11 7.02
C SER A 585 51.55 6.42 5.53
N ALA A 586 51.79 5.42 4.68
CA ALA A 586 51.88 5.59 3.23
C ALA A 586 50.49 5.69 2.57
N PHE A 587 49.43 5.30 3.28
CA PHE A 587 48.06 5.36 2.78
C PHE A 587 47.42 6.71 3.09
N GLU A 588 46.75 7.27 2.10
CA GLU A 588 45.80 8.37 2.30
C GLU A 588 44.55 7.81 2.99
N LYS A 589 44.04 8.55 3.98
CA LYS A 589 42.85 8.18 4.76
C LYS A 589 41.63 8.94 4.25
N LEU A 590 40.56 8.20 3.94
CA LEU A 590 39.25 8.73 3.61
C LEU A 590 38.22 8.13 4.57
N VAL A 591 37.92 8.86 5.65
CA VAL A 591 36.86 8.48 6.60
C VAL A 591 35.52 8.48 5.87
N VAL A 592 34.72 7.43 6.05
CA VAL A 592 33.38 7.30 5.46
C VAL A 592 32.35 7.24 6.60
N PRO A 593 31.73 8.37 6.98
CA PRO A 593 30.79 8.40 8.11
C PRO A 593 29.55 7.51 7.89
N SER A 594 28.79 7.23 8.95
CA SER A 594 27.50 6.54 8.84
C SER A 594 26.56 7.25 7.85
N PHE A 595 25.93 6.50 6.96
CA PHE A 595 25.10 7.00 5.86
C PHE A 595 25.84 7.92 4.88
N TYR A 596 27.10 7.61 4.59
CA TYR A 596 27.86 8.22 3.50
C TYR A 596 28.31 7.16 2.51
N GLU A 597 28.50 7.56 1.27
CA GLU A 597 29.23 6.80 0.25
C GLU A 597 30.55 7.49 -0.07
N HIS A 598 31.55 6.72 -0.51
CA HIS A 598 32.75 7.30 -1.13
C HIS A 598 32.69 7.21 -2.66
N GLY A 599 33.37 8.12 -3.33
CA GLY A 599 33.51 8.11 -4.77
C GLY A 599 34.64 7.19 -5.25
N PRO A 600 34.83 7.08 -6.57
CA PRO A 600 35.80 6.18 -7.16
C PRO A 600 37.22 6.29 -6.58
N LEU A 601 37.83 5.14 -6.27
CA LEU A 601 39.25 5.03 -5.94
C LEU A 601 40.09 4.53 -7.14
N TRP A 602 39.46 3.87 -8.10
CA TRP A 602 40.12 3.41 -9.32
C TRP A 602 40.56 4.57 -10.21
N ASP A 603 41.48 4.27 -11.12
CA ASP A 603 41.95 5.26 -12.10
C ASP A 603 40.87 5.53 -13.15
N ILE A 604 40.66 6.81 -13.44
CA ILE A 604 39.67 7.29 -14.41
C ILE A 604 40.39 7.98 -15.56
N ASP A 605 39.99 7.70 -16.80
CA ASP A 605 40.54 8.33 -17.98
C ASP A 605 39.95 9.72 -18.27
N ALA A 606 40.44 10.38 -19.32
CA ALA A 606 39.99 11.72 -19.71
C ALA A 606 38.55 11.76 -20.27
N GLN A 607 37.90 10.60 -20.46
CA GLN A 607 36.51 10.45 -20.87
C GLN A 607 35.62 10.00 -19.70
N SER A 608 36.13 10.09 -18.47
CA SER A 608 35.44 9.69 -17.25
C SER A 608 35.09 8.19 -17.23
N LYS A 609 35.91 7.34 -17.84
CA LYS A 609 35.74 5.88 -17.80
C LYS A 609 36.81 5.22 -16.93
N PRO A 610 36.51 4.05 -16.34
CA PRO A 610 37.52 3.25 -15.64
C PRO A 610 38.67 2.88 -16.56
N VAL A 611 39.91 3.09 -16.10
CA VAL A 611 41.10 2.60 -16.78
C VAL A 611 41.17 1.08 -16.61
N LEU A 612 41.28 0.36 -17.72
CA LEU A 612 41.33 -1.10 -17.73
C LEU A 612 42.74 -1.62 -18.02
N ARG A 613 43.12 -2.71 -17.36
CA ARG A 613 44.29 -3.54 -17.73
C ARG A 613 43.99 -4.30 -19.03
N ASN A 614 45.03 -4.88 -19.63
CA ASN A 614 44.92 -5.64 -20.89
C ASN A 614 43.95 -6.83 -20.84
N ASP A 615 43.70 -7.39 -19.65
CA ASP A 615 42.77 -8.50 -19.42
C ASP A 615 41.33 -8.05 -19.11
N GLY A 616 41.09 -6.73 -19.09
CA GLY A 616 39.81 -6.10 -18.81
C GLY A 616 39.50 -5.90 -17.32
N THR A 617 40.44 -6.13 -16.41
CA THR A 617 40.29 -5.77 -14.98
C THR A 617 40.50 -4.27 -14.77
N VAL A 618 39.85 -3.69 -13.76
CA VAL A 618 39.91 -2.25 -13.48
C VAL A 618 41.18 -1.90 -12.71
N VAL A 619 41.85 -0.82 -13.08
CA VAL A 619 43.09 -0.38 -12.43
C VAL A 619 42.79 0.36 -11.12
N TYR A 620 43.19 -0.23 -10.00
CA TYR A 620 43.10 0.36 -8.67
C TYR A 620 44.49 0.62 -8.07
N PRO A 621 44.65 1.69 -7.26
CA PRO A 621 45.71 1.70 -6.25
C PRO A 621 45.49 0.60 -5.21
N TRP A 622 46.55 0.20 -4.53
CA TRP A 622 46.40 -0.65 -3.35
C TRP A 622 45.58 0.07 -2.29
N HIS A 623 44.52 -0.58 -1.82
CA HIS A 623 43.57 0.00 -0.89
C HIS A 623 42.98 -1.05 0.06
N LYS A 624 42.29 -0.58 1.09
CA LYS A 624 41.61 -1.38 2.11
C LYS A 624 40.51 -0.57 2.79
N TRP A 625 39.52 -1.24 3.37
CA TRP A 625 38.78 -0.67 4.50
C TRP A 625 39.61 -0.83 5.78
N GLN A 626 39.71 0.24 6.56
CA GLN A 626 40.38 0.26 7.85
C GLN A 626 39.39 0.76 8.90
N ALA A 627 39.03 -0.12 9.84
CA ALA A 627 38.22 0.27 10.98
C ALA A 627 39.02 1.20 11.90
N GLY A 628 38.36 2.24 12.38
CA GLY A 628 38.95 3.19 13.33
C GLY A 628 39.08 2.60 14.72
N ILE A 629 39.67 3.38 15.64
CA ILE A 629 39.84 3.00 17.05
C ILE A 629 39.28 4.13 17.90
N ASN A 630 38.24 3.84 18.67
CA ASN A 630 37.74 4.71 19.71
C ASN A 630 37.98 4.04 21.08
N ARG A 631 38.98 4.54 21.81
CA ARG A 631 39.42 3.95 23.09
C ARG A 631 38.39 4.04 24.22
N SER A 632 37.31 4.79 24.04
CA SER A 632 36.19 4.85 24.98
C SER A 632 35.28 3.63 24.90
N PHE A 633 35.39 2.81 23.83
CA PHE A 633 34.58 1.62 23.63
C PHE A 633 35.44 0.35 23.69
N ASN A 634 34.89 -0.73 24.27
CA ASN A 634 35.55 -2.04 24.26
C ASN A 634 35.53 -2.65 22.86
N GLN A 635 34.42 -2.50 22.14
CA GLN A 635 34.24 -2.93 20.77
C GLN A 635 33.21 -2.02 20.09
N SER A 636 33.39 -1.81 18.81
CA SER A 636 32.42 -1.22 17.91
C SER A 636 32.72 -1.65 16.47
N PHE A 637 31.68 -2.02 15.75
CA PHE A 637 31.78 -2.51 14.39
C PHE A 637 31.41 -1.42 13.40
N ASP A 638 32.25 -1.28 12.37
CA ASP A 638 31.81 -0.66 11.12
C ASP A 638 30.92 -1.66 10.37
N VAL A 639 29.88 -1.16 9.70
CA VAL A 639 28.98 -1.93 8.83
C VAL A 639 28.82 -1.17 7.52
N TRP A 640 29.20 -1.78 6.41
CA TRP A 640 29.12 -1.15 5.09
C TRP A 640 28.71 -2.12 3.99
N ILE A 641 28.23 -1.55 2.89
CA ILE A 641 27.88 -2.26 1.65
C ILE A 641 29.00 -2.02 0.64
N ALA A 642 29.47 -3.06 -0.02
CA ALA A 642 30.23 -2.95 -1.27
C ALA A 642 29.24 -3.06 -2.44
N VAL A 643 29.25 -2.06 -3.33
CA VAL A 643 28.47 -2.06 -4.57
C VAL A 643 29.42 -2.19 -5.74
N GLU A 644 29.45 -3.38 -6.33
CA GLU A 644 30.38 -3.79 -7.39
C GLU A 644 29.72 -3.62 -8.75
N TYR A 645 29.89 -2.45 -9.38
CA TYR A 645 29.31 -2.15 -10.68
C TYR A 645 30.03 -2.89 -11.81
N ASN A 646 29.27 -3.29 -12.82
CA ASN A 646 29.84 -3.77 -14.08
C ASN A 646 30.65 -2.66 -14.77
N SER A 647 31.96 -2.88 -14.90
CA SER A 647 32.93 -1.90 -15.42
C SER A 647 32.64 -1.40 -16.84
N GLN A 648 31.85 -2.13 -17.63
CA GLN A 648 31.46 -1.74 -18.99
C GLN A 648 30.32 -0.70 -19.03
N LEU A 649 29.57 -0.56 -17.93
CA LEU A 649 28.42 0.33 -17.82
C LEU A 649 28.77 1.68 -17.16
N SER A 650 29.99 1.82 -16.65
CA SER A 650 30.41 2.91 -15.77
C SER A 650 30.99 4.10 -16.57
N THR A 651 30.15 4.93 -17.19
CA THR A 651 30.61 6.29 -17.57
C THR A 651 30.31 7.22 -16.40
N ILE A 652 31.35 7.81 -15.81
CA ILE A 652 31.26 8.61 -14.60
C ILE A 652 30.84 10.02 -14.99
N ASN A 653 29.55 10.33 -14.87
CA ASN A 653 29.05 11.70 -14.89
C ASN A 653 28.97 12.21 -13.45
N THR A 654 30.02 12.89 -12.98
CA THR A 654 29.98 13.62 -11.70
C THR A 654 29.18 14.90 -11.89
N ALA A 655 27.90 14.87 -11.54
CA ALA A 655 27.10 16.08 -11.43
C ALA A 655 27.04 16.48 -9.94
N TRP A 656 27.93 17.37 -9.51
CA TRP A 656 27.80 18.13 -8.26
C TRP A 656 28.24 19.58 -8.49
N SER A 657 27.43 20.54 -8.02
CA SER A 657 27.82 21.94 -7.88
C SER A 657 27.45 22.44 -6.48
N ASN A 658 28.49 22.87 -5.75
CA ASN A 658 28.56 23.61 -4.50
C ASN A 658 28.33 22.87 -3.17
N GLU A 659 29.30 23.09 -2.29
CA GLU A 659 29.58 22.40 -1.02
C GLU A 659 28.61 22.80 0.10
N SER A 660 28.13 21.83 0.88
CA SER A 660 27.79 22.01 2.29
C SER A 660 28.77 21.18 3.14
N LYS A 661 29.39 21.83 4.12
CA LYS A 661 30.34 21.20 5.06
C LYS A 661 29.65 20.08 5.85
N PRO A 662 30.41 19.08 6.32
CA PRO A 662 29.87 18.03 7.19
C PRO A 662 29.21 18.65 8.42
N ALA A 663 27.94 18.30 8.64
CA ALA A 663 27.30 18.52 9.93
C ALA A 663 28.09 17.72 10.97
N PHE A 664 28.76 18.44 11.88
CA PHE A 664 29.35 17.87 13.08
C PHE A 664 28.25 17.16 13.85
N ILE A 665 28.30 15.82 13.90
CA ILE A 665 27.60 15.06 14.94
C ILE A 665 28.43 15.29 16.21
N PRO A 666 27.88 15.86 17.30
CA PRO A 666 28.61 15.99 18.54
C PRO A 666 28.95 14.60 19.07
N ASP A 667 30.17 14.43 19.57
CA ASP A 667 30.65 13.21 20.24
C ASP A 667 29.55 12.61 21.16
N MET A 668 29.15 11.36 20.87
CA MET A 668 28.41 10.50 21.80
C MET A 668 29.36 9.62 22.60
#